data_AF-A0A2V8L794-F1
#
_entry.id   AF-A0A2V8L794-F1
#
_cell.length_a   1.000
_cell.length_b   1.000
_cell.length_c   1.000
_cell.angle_alpha   90.00
_cell.angle_beta   90.00
_cell.angle_gamma   90.00
#
_symmetry.space_group_name_H-M   'P 1'
#
loop_
_entity.id
_entity.type
_entity.pdbx_description
1 polymer ?
#
loop_
_entity_poly.entity_id
_entity_poly.type
_entity_poly.pdbx_seq_one_letter_code
_entity_poly.pdbx_strand_id
1 'polypeptide(L)'
;MSKHKDTKTQRHTGAFKQVFKHAFVPVCLCLFVVTAFTTQRTPGTAAAIRFNNLGVAYMNQARIAEALQTFRRAEAEDSSLFAARLNEGIALLNGQQFAEARDVLLDATRRQPQSARAWYNLGIVYRTLAQTDAAIDAFEKVGGLDASDADTLYFLGQLHAQARRYDQAIAAFEKCLALDSLHLSAEFGLARAYQLSGSDAAAAQHLARFDQLTQSKIGKQISLTYGEQGPYSTAEPVGGAEVAPRDFAIRFAASTLSGGRIAPRPPPGPRDRFLQLAGAGACFIDFDGDGRQDLLLPAEQGPRTATLYRNNGGGRFSDATAQAGLDSAGEAHGCTIGDYDNDGRDDIVLGLSNGIALYHNEANGRFRDVTSATGIRFDGVPLGLTLVDFDHDGDLDLYISGFTNFSVQPNGEFSFPFAPAPAPSALWRNNGNGTFTDWTAQSGLRGDGQAAIAALASDLNNDRAIDLVVTGWRQSAAVLTNPREGPFRRSEPWDSTFPPNPAGVIAFDFNKDGFMDLAFTHWGQPGVSLWKNAGGTRFERVAIPEPQWVRGWGITAIDIDNDGWIDLAAVGERDAAGSGEMLLLRNLGDGRFADVTAAASLRSVHLDRPRALASADIDGDGDADLLITQNGGAPILLKNNGGNRRSSVRLAFRGLADNRSGLGSKIEVFAGGLRQKWEMPSSSGYLGQNAREVVAGVNQAKEADVVRLLWPTGVVQDEVQLASGHRHVIREIDRRGSSCPVVWVWNGEHYEFISDMIGPGIVGHWVAPGETNVPDPTEYLRIEGRHVQPRNGRLSFRFAEVMEELVYLDHVRLAAIDHPADVDVYPNEYFASAPPFPEFRIIASRNARPPRSARDGEGRDVLPQLLWRDRRYVTAFDPIQFPGFSKMHYLELGLPETYMAGPLRLLMHGFIEYFSATSGFAANQARIEP
;
A
#
# COMPACT_ATOMS: atom_id res chain seq x y z
N MET A 1 13.24 -56.98 3.68
CA MET A 1 14.25 -58.07 3.72
C MET A 1 15.19 -57.89 2.53
N SER A 2 16.50 -57.74 2.78
CA SER A 2 17.67 -57.80 1.87
C SER A 2 17.69 -56.92 0.60
N LYS A 3 18.57 -55.90 0.48
CA LYS A 3 19.98 -55.94 -0.01
C LYS A 3 20.08 -56.58 -1.42
N HIS A 4 20.73 -56.04 -2.46
CA HIS A 4 22.01 -55.30 -2.52
C HIS A 4 22.31 -54.77 -3.96
N LYS A 5 23.02 -53.63 -4.03
CA LYS A 5 24.20 -53.22 -4.84
C LYS A 5 24.32 -53.40 -6.38
N ASP A 6 24.57 -52.24 -7.00
CA ASP A 6 25.69 -51.82 -7.89
C ASP A 6 26.28 -52.78 -8.95
N THR A 7 26.37 -52.33 -10.22
CA THR A 7 27.66 -51.91 -10.85
C THR A 7 27.53 -51.37 -12.31
N LYS A 8 28.03 -50.13 -12.49
CA LYS A 8 28.91 -49.58 -13.55
C LYS A 8 28.94 -50.09 -15.02
N THR A 9 28.57 -49.15 -15.92
CA THR A 9 29.27 -48.59 -17.12
C THR A 9 29.67 -49.40 -18.37
N GLN A 10 29.20 -48.82 -19.50
CA GLN A 10 29.88 -48.47 -20.77
C GLN A 10 29.74 -49.33 -22.05
N ARG A 11 29.21 -48.62 -23.07
CA ARG A 11 29.58 -48.53 -24.50
C ARG A 11 29.07 -49.56 -25.53
N HIS A 12 28.20 -49.01 -26.40
CA HIS A 12 28.17 -49.05 -27.86
C HIS A 12 28.52 -50.35 -28.62
N THR A 13 27.57 -50.80 -29.45
CA THR A 13 27.67 -51.01 -30.91
C THR A 13 26.30 -51.57 -31.35
N GLY A 14 25.66 -51.04 -32.38
CA GLY A 14 25.86 -51.51 -33.75
C GLY A 14 24.56 -52.13 -34.27
N ALA A 15 24.06 -51.61 -35.37
CA ALA A 15 22.74 -51.84 -35.96
C ALA A 15 22.49 -53.26 -36.49
N PHE A 16 21.21 -53.68 -36.57
CA PHE A 16 20.61 -54.50 -37.66
C PHE A 16 19.06 -54.47 -37.49
N LYS A 17 18.33 -53.69 -38.29
CA LYS A 17 17.56 -54.09 -39.50
C LYS A 17 16.38 -55.07 -39.29
N GLN A 18 15.19 -54.50 -39.57
CA GLN A 18 14.11 -55.04 -40.44
C GLN A 18 13.10 -56.00 -39.76
N VAL A 19 11.77 -55.99 -39.99
CA VAL A 19 10.94 -55.61 -41.16
C VAL A 19 9.46 -55.39 -40.74
N PHE A 20 8.73 -54.62 -41.58
CA PHE A 20 7.31 -54.77 -42.01
C PHE A 20 6.30 -53.64 -41.68
N LYS A 21 6.22 -52.71 -42.65
CA LYS A 21 5.05 -52.16 -43.38
C LYS A 21 3.80 -51.79 -42.57
N HIS A 22 3.27 -50.56 -42.77
CA HIS A 22 2.13 -50.27 -43.67
C HIS A 22 1.94 -48.76 -43.90
N ALA A 23 1.58 -48.44 -45.15
CA ALA A 23 0.81 -47.30 -45.68
C ALA A 23 1.25 -45.83 -45.43
N PHE A 24 1.55 -45.17 -46.55
CA PHE A 24 1.75 -43.73 -46.76
C PHE A 24 0.44 -42.94 -46.59
N VAL A 25 0.49 -41.84 -45.82
CA VAL A 25 -0.36 -40.64 -45.96
C VAL A 25 0.59 -39.43 -45.86
N PRO A 26 0.57 -38.46 -46.79
CA PRO A 26 1.51 -37.34 -46.75
C PRO A 26 1.06 -36.32 -45.71
N VAL A 27 1.82 -36.18 -44.62
CA VAL A 27 1.67 -35.07 -43.67
C VAL A 27 2.34 -33.84 -44.29
N CYS A 28 1.54 -32.83 -44.63
CA CYS A 28 2.00 -31.48 -44.89
C CYS A 28 2.66 -30.94 -43.62
N LEU A 29 3.99 -30.83 -43.63
CA LEU A 29 4.75 -30.14 -42.60
C LEU A 29 4.55 -28.63 -42.79
N CYS A 30 3.54 -28.06 -42.14
CA CYS A 30 3.44 -26.61 -42.00
C CYS A 30 4.54 -26.15 -41.03
N LEU A 31 5.61 -25.56 -41.58
CA LEU A 31 6.51 -24.71 -40.81
C LEU A 31 5.68 -23.52 -40.29
N PHE A 32 5.35 -23.52 -39.00
CA PHE A 32 4.98 -22.29 -38.30
C PHE A 32 6.25 -21.46 -38.11
N VAL A 33 6.55 -20.63 -39.10
CA VAL A 33 7.39 -19.45 -38.87
C VAL A 33 6.53 -18.48 -38.06
N VAL A 34 6.71 -18.48 -36.74
CA VAL A 34 6.22 -17.38 -35.89
C VAL A 34 7.08 -16.17 -36.23
N THR A 35 6.64 -15.42 -37.24
CA THR A 35 7.06 -14.04 -37.42
C THR A 35 6.37 -13.25 -36.33
N ALA A 36 7.13 -12.82 -35.32
CA ALA A 36 6.68 -11.77 -34.41
C ALA A 36 6.49 -10.51 -35.24
N PHE A 37 5.27 -10.28 -35.74
CA PHE A 37 4.88 -9.00 -36.28
C PHE A 37 4.86 -8.02 -35.10
N THR A 38 5.90 -7.21 -34.99
CA THR A 38 5.84 -5.96 -34.22
C THR A 38 4.87 -5.04 -34.94
N THR A 39 3.58 -5.14 -34.63
CA THR A 39 2.59 -4.20 -35.11
C THR A 39 2.85 -2.87 -34.42
N GLN A 40 3.43 -1.91 -35.15
CA GLN A 40 3.31 -0.50 -34.77
C GLN A 40 1.82 -0.20 -34.63
N ARG A 41 1.40 0.16 -33.42
CA ARG A 41 -0.01 0.44 -33.12
C ARG A 41 -0.46 1.68 -33.86
N THR A 42 -1.68 1.66 -34.37
CA THR A 42 -2.28 2.84 -34.98
C THR A 42 -2.60 3.87 -33.89
N PRO A 43 -2.58 5.17 -34.21
CA PRO A 43 -2.93 6.23 -33.25
C PRO A 43 -4.30 6.05 -32.57
N GLY A 44 -5.28 5.45 -33.27
CA GLY A 44 -6.61 5.17 -32.73
C GLY A 44 -6.61 4.21 -31.53
N THR A 45 -5.79 3.15 -31.57
CA THR A 45 -5.69 2.17 -30.47
C THR A 45 -5.12 2.80 -29.19
N ALA A 46 -4.15 3.70 -29.29
CA ALA A 46 -3.59 4.39 -28.13
C ALA A 46 -4.61 5.33 -27.47
N ALA A 47 -5.39 6.06 -28.28
CA ALA A 47 -6.47 6.91 -27.78
C ALA A 47 -7.59 6.08 -27.11
N ALA A 48 -7.96 4.94 -27.69
CA ALA A 48 -8.94 4.02 -27.13
C ALA A 48 -8.49 3.48 -25.76
N ILE A 49 -7.23 3.05 -25.62
CA ILE A 49 -6.67 2.58 -24.34
C ILE A 49 -6.72 3.68 -23.28
N ARG A 50 -6.30 4.90 -23.63
CA ARG A 50 -6.35 6.05 -22.74
C ARG A 50 -7.78 6.31 -22.24
N PHE A 51 -8.77 6.36 -23.15
CA PHE A 51 -10.16 6.54 -22.76
C PHE A 51 -10.67 5.38 -21.90
N ASN A 52 -10.29 4.14 -22.21
CA ASN A 52 -10.64 3.00 -21.36
C ASN A 52 -10.09 3.19 -19.93
N ASN A 53 -8.80 3.50 -19.78
CA ASN A 53 -8.17 3.66 -18.47
C ASN A 53 -8.78 4.81 -17.66
N LEU A 54 -9.08 5.94 -18.31
CA LEU A 54 -9.83 7.04 -17.68
C LEU A 54 -11.23 6.60 -17.23
N GLY A 55 -11.93 5.80 -18.04
CA GLY A 55 -13.23 5.24 -17.68
C GLY A 55 -13.15 4.35 -16.44
N VAL A 56 -12.11 3.52 -16.33
CA VAL A 56 -11.87 2.70 -15.12
C VAL A 56 -11.64 3.59 -13.90
N ALA A 57 -10.89 4.69 -14.05
CA ALA A 57 -10.70 5.64 -12.97
C ALA A 57 -12.01 6.30 -12.51
N TYR A 58 -12.87 6.67 -13.46
CA TYR A 58 -14.19 7.20 -13.12
C TYR A 58 -15.11 6.17 -12.45
N MET A 59 -15.01 4.88 -12.79
CA MET A 59 -15.70 3.82 -12.04
C MET A 59 -15.24 3.80 -10.57
N ASN A 60 -13.93 3.84 -10.33
CA ASN A 60 -13.35 3.85 -8.99
C ASN A 60 -13.63 5.13 -8.19
N GLN A 61 -13.95 6.23 -8.88
CA GLN A 61 -14.42 7.49 -8.28
C GLN A 61 -15.96 7.52 -8.11
N ALA A 62 -16.67 6.41 -8.36
CA ALA A 62 -18.14 6.33 -8.38
C ALA A 62 -18.83 7.30 -9.37
N ARG A 63 -18.10 7.81 -10.38
CA ARG A 63 -18.60 8.69 -11.45
C ARG A 63 -19.10 7.86 -12.64
N ILE A 64 -20.09 7.01 -12.37
CA ILE A 64 -20.54 5.96 -13.31
C ILE A 64 -21.00 6.51 -14.67
N ALA A 65 -21.71 7.65 -14.68
CA ALA A 65 -22.19 8.26 -15.92
C ALA A 65 -21.03 8.75 -16.82
N GLU A 66 -19.99 9.30 -16.21
CA GLU A 66 -18.79 9.78 -16.91
C GLU A 66 -17.94 8.61 -17.39
N ALA A 67 -17.81 7.56 -16.57
CA ALA A 67 -17.17 6.30 -16.95
C ALA A 67 -17.83 5.72 -18.20
N LEU A 68 -19.16 5.57 -18.20
CA LEU A 68 -19.92 5.05 -19.33
C LEU A 68 -19.69 5.84 -20.62
N GLN A 69 -19.74 7.17 -20.55
CA GLN A 69 -19.47 8.02 -21.71
C GLN A 69 -18.03 7.80 -22.22
N THR A 70 -17.07 7.65 -21.31
CA THR A 70 -15.67 7.48 -21.64
C THR A 70 -15.39 6.11 -22.28
N PHE A 71 -16.01 5.03 -21.80
CA PHE A 71 -15.92 3.70 -22.43
C PHE A 71 -16.55 3.68 -23.83
N ARG A 72 -17.69 4.33 -24.03
CA ARG A 72 -18.29 4.47 -25.37
C ARG A 72 -17.38 5.23 -26.34
N ARG A 73 -16.63 6.22 -25.86
CA ARG A 73 -15.60 6.89 -26.67
C ARG A 73 -14.45 5.94 -27.00
N ALA A 74 -13.97 5.16 -26.03
CA ALA A 74 -12.93 4.16 -26.28
C ALA A 74 -13.35 3.15 -27.37
N GLU A 75 -14.58 2.61 -27.29
CA GLU A 75 -15.14 1.69 -28.29
C GLU A 75 -15.32 2.36 -29.67
N ALA A 76 -15.61 3.66 -29.71
CA ALA A 76 -15.73 4.41 -30.97
C ALA A 76 -14.36 4.69 -31.63
N GLU A 77 -13.30 4.89 -30.85
CA GLU A 77 -11.93 5.08 -31.35
C GLU A 77 -11.33 3.76 -31.87
N ASP A 78 -11.58 2.65 -31.17
CA ASP A 78 -11.13 1.32 -31.59
C ASP A 78 -12.09 0.23 -31.09
N SER A 79 -13.02 -0.17 -31.96
CA SER A 79 -13.99 -1.24 -31.65
C SER A 79 -13.35 -2.63 -31.51
N SER A 80 -12.06 -2.78 -31.84
CA SER A 80 -11.32 -4.02 -31.60
C SER A 80 -10.77 -4.10 -30.16
N LEU A 81 -10.76 -2.99 -29.42
CA LEU A 81 -10.36 -2.95 -28.01
C LEU A 81 -11.44 -3.59 -27.13
N PHE A 82 -11.36 -4.90 -26.97
CA PHE A 82 -12.34 -5.69 -26.19
C PHE A 82 -12.66 -5.11 -24.80
N ALA A 83 -11.64 -4.61 -24.08
CA ALA A 83 -11.81 -4.02 -22.75
C ALA A 83 -12.81 -2.84 -22.74
N ALA A 84 -12.85 -2.02 -23.79
CA ALA A 84 -13.78 -0.90 -23.87
C ALA A 84 -15.24 -1.38 -23.88
N ARG A 85 -15.55 -2.38 -24.72
CA ARG A 85 -16.88 -2.98 -24.79
C ARG A 85 -17.29 -3.70 -23.50
N LEU A 86 -16.36 -4.42 -22.90
CA LEU A 86 -16.58 -5.08 -21.61
C LEU A 86 -16.90 -4.06 -20.52
N ASN A 87 -16.07 -3.03 -20.39
CA ASN A 87 -16.20 -2.02 -19.35
C ASN A 87 -17.43 -1.13 -19.55
N GLU A 88 -17.87 -0.88 -20.78
CA GLU A 88 -19.17 -0.25 -21.07
C GLU A 88 -20.31 -1.06 -20.42
N GLY A 89 -20.29 -2.39 -20.59
CA GLY A 89 -21.28 -3.29 -19.98
C GLY A 89 -21.27 -3.26 -18.46
N ILE A 90 -20.07 -3.23 -17.85
CA ILE A 90 -19.88 -3.12 -16.40
C ILE A 90 -20.39 -1.76 -15.88
N ALA A 91 -20.10 -0.66 -16.59
CA ALA A 91 -20.60 0.66 -16.24
C ALA A 91 -22.13 0.75 -16.32
N LEU A 92 -22.75 0.15 -17.35
CA LEU A 92 -24.22 0.07 -17.47
C LEU A 92 -24.84 -0.75 -16.34
N LEU A 93 -24.23 -1.88 -15.95
CA LEU A 93 -24.67 -2.69 -14.82
C LEU A 93 -24.70 -1.86 -13.53
N ASN A 94 -23.61 -1.14 -13.24
CA ASN A 94 -23.49 -0.32 -12.02
C ASN A 94 -24.29 0.99 -12.10
N GLY A 95 -24.60 1.46 -13.32
CA GLY A 95 -25.56 2.53 -13.57
C GLY A 95 -27.02 2.08 -13.52
N GLN A 96 -27.28 0.82 -13.15
CA GLN A 96 -28.60 0.19 -13.08
C GLN A 96 -29.38 0.14 -14.41
N GLN A 97 -28.67 0.22 -15.54
CA GLN A 97 -29.22 0.11 -16.90
C GLN A 97 -29.20 -1.36 -17.37
N PHE A 98 -29.83 -2.25 -16.61
CA PHE A 98 -29.63 -3.71 -16.72
C PHE A 98 -29.96 -4.33 -18.09
N ALA A 99 -31.00 -3.85 -18.78
CA ALA A 99 -31.37 -4.39 -20.08
C ALA A 99 -30.31 -4.08 -21.15
N GLU A 100 -29.76 -2.86 -21.13
CA GLU A 100 -28.69 -2.46 -22.03
C GLU A 100 -27.38 -3.15 -21.64
N ALA A 101 -27.07 -3.23 -20.34
CA ALA A 101 -25.91 -3.96 -19.81
C ALA A 101 -25.89 -5.41 -20.30
N ARG A 102 -27.03 -6.10 -20.27
CA ARG A 102 -27.18 -7.47 -20.79
C ARG A 102 -26.78 -7.54 -22.25
N ASP A 103 -27.31 -6.65 -23.09
CA ASP A 103 -27.11 -6.70 -24.54
C ASP A 103 -25.64 -6.39 -24.90
N VAL A 104 -25.02 -5.45 -24.18
CA VAL A 104 -23.59 -5.10 -24.31
C VAL A 104 -22.68 -6.23 -23.84
N LEU A 105 -22.95 -6.83 -22.68
CA LEU A 105 -22.14 -7.94 -22.16
C LEU A 105 -22.33 -9.23 -22.96
N LEU A 106 -23.52 -9.49 -23.49
CA LEU A 106 -23.74 -10.58 -24.43
C LEU A 106 -22.97 -10.35 -25.74
N ASP A 107 -22.82 -9.10 -26.18
CA ASP A 107 -21.94 -8.78 -27.30
C ASP A 107 -20.47 -9.04 -26.96
N ALA A 108 -20.02 -8.64 -25.77
CA ALA A 108 -18.67 -8.91 -25.29
C ALA A 108 -18.37 -10.43 -25.24
N THR A 109 -19.28 -11.25 -24.72
CA THR A 109 -19.08 -12.72 -24.70
C THR A 109 -19.06 -13.35 -26.09
N ARG A 110 -19.77 -12.78 -27.07
CA ARG A 110 -19.65 -13.22 -28.48
C ARG A 110 -18.30 -12.83 -29.10
N ARG A 111 -17.78 -11.64 -28.80
CA ARG A 111 -16.48 -11.16 -29.31
C ARG A 111 -15.32 -11.96 -28.72
N GLN A 112 -15.36 -12.25 -27.42
CA GLN A 112 -14.35 -13.05 -26.73
C GLN A 112 -15.01 -14.11 -25.84
N PRO A 113 -15.37 -15.28 -26.38
CA PRO A 113 -16.02 -16.35 -25.63
C PRO A 113 -15.19 -16.94 -24.49
N GLN A 114 -13.87 -16.69 -24.50
CA GLN A 114 -12.92 -17.13 -23.48
C GLN A 114 -12.74 -16.10 -22.34
N SER A 115 -13.47 -14.98 -22.36
CA SER A 115 -13.38 -13.99 -21.27
C SER A 115 -14.25 -14.42 -20.09
N ALA A 116 -13.62 -14.96 -19.04
CA ALA A 116 -14.27 -15.21 -17.75
C ALA A 116 -14.96 -13.94 -17.22
N ARG A 117 -14.28 -12.79 -17.30
CA ARG A 117 -14.78 -11.48 -16.87
C ARG A 117 -16.10 -11.08 -17.56
N ALA A 118 -16.23 -11.30 -18.87
CA ALA A 118 -17.47 -11.00 -19.58
C ALA A 118 -18.64 -11.91 -19.16
N TRP A 119 -18.38 -13.22 -19.03
CA TRP A 119 -19.39 -14.17 -18.57
C TRP A 119 -19.82 -13.91 -17.12
N TYR A 120 -18.88 -13.55 -16.26
CA TYR A 120 -19.13 -13.24 -14.85
C TYR A 120 -20.09 -12.06 -14.70
N ASN A 121 -19.80 -10.94 -15.36
CA ASN A 121 -20.66 -9.75 -15.33
C ASN A 121 -22.02 -10.00 -15.99
N LEU A 122 -22.07 -10.80 -17.06
CA LEU A 122 -23.34 -11.22 -17.66
C LEU A 122 -24.18 -12.06 -16.68
N GLY A 123 -23.52 -12.94 -15.91
CA GLY A 123 -24.14 -13.70 -14.82
C GLY A 123 -24.73 -12.81 -13.74
N ILE A 124 -24.02 -11.75 -13.33
CA ILE A 124 -24.53 -10.75 -12.37
C ILE A 124 -25.76 -10.04 -12.93
N VAL A 125 -25.74 -9.63 -14.21
CA VAL A 125 -26.90 -9.01 -14.87
C VAL A 125 -28.10 -9.97 -14.89
N TYR A 126 -27.90 -11.23 -15.29
CA TYR A 126 -28.99 -12.22 -15.29
C TYR A 126 -29.55 -12.49 -13.90
N ARG A 127 -28.70 -12.58 -12.88
CA ARG A 127 -29.15 -12.69 -11.48
C ARG A 127 -30.01 -11.49 -11.09
N THR A 128 -29.57 -10.28 -11.40
CA THR A 128 -30.28 -9.03 -11.07
C THR A 128 -31.63 -8.93 -11.79
N LEU A 129 -31.71 -9.45 -13.01
CA LEU A 129 -32.95 -9.57 -13.79
C LEU A 129 -33.83 -10.77 -13.40
N ALA A 130 -33.48 -11.51 -12.33
CA ALA A 130 -34.14 -12.73 -11.88
C ALA A 130 -34.23 -13.84 -12.95
N GLN A 131 -33.24 -13.91 -13.85
CA GLN A 131 -33.10 -14.95 -14.88
C GLN A 131 -32.18 -16.07 -14.38
N THR A 132 -32.65 -16.82 -13.38
CA THR A 132 -31.81 -17.75 -12.61
C THR A 132 -31.07 -18.79 -13.45
N ASP A 133 -31.74 -19.47 -14.39
CA ASP A 133 -31.07 -20.49 -15.22
C ASP A 133 -30.00 -19.89 -16.13
N ALA A 134 -30.26 -18.72 -16.74
CA ALA A 134 -29.27 -18.02 -17.57
C ALA A 134 -28.07 -17.53 -16.74
N ALA A 135 -28.30 -17.13 -15.49
CA ALA A 135 -27.24 -16.75 -14.55
C ALA A 135 -26.37 -17.97 -14.19
N ILE A 136 -26.99 -19.13 -13.90
CA ILE A 136 -26.27 -20.39 -13.65
C ILE A 136 -25.41 -20.76 -14.86
N ASP A 137 -25.99 -20.77 -16.07
CA ASP A 137 -25.25 -21.08 -17.29
C ASP A 137 -24.03 -20.15 -17.48
N ALA A 138 -24.19 -18.85 -17.23
CA ALA A 138 -23.12 -17.88 -17.35
C ALA A 138 -21.99 -18.12 -16.33
N PHE A 139 -22.31 -18.36 -15.05
CA PHE A 139 -21.29 -18.67 -14.03
C PHE A 139 -20.66 -20.06 -14.23
N GLU A 140 -21.38 -21.05 -14.74
CA GLU A 140 -20.79 -22.33 -15.15
C GLU A 140 -19.78 -22.16 -16.29
N LYS A 141 -20.02 -21.23 -17.23
CA LYS A 141 -19.00 -20.86 -18.24
C LYS A 141 -17.77 -20.25 -17.58
N VAL A 142 -17.93 -19.39 -16.58
CA VAL A 142 -16.79 -18.85 -15.83
C VAL A 142 -16.00 -20.00 -15.17
N GLY A 143 -16.66 -20.89 -14.43
CA GLY A 143 -16.01 -22.02 -13.76
C GLY A 143 -15.34 -23.01 -14.72
N GLY A 144 -15.78 -23.07 -15.98
CA GLY A 144 -15.11 -23.82 -17.05
C GLY A 144 -13.88 -23.13 -17.64
N LEU A 145 -13.80 -21.80 -17.56
CA LEU A 145 -12.66 -20.99 -18.02
C LEU A 145 -11.61 -20.80 -16.92
N ASP A 146 -12.07 -20.60 -15.69
CA ASP A 146 -11.26 -20.45 -14.48
C ASP A 146 -11.91 -21.23 -13.33
N ALA A 147 -11.38 -22.42 -13.06
CA ALA A 147 -11.86 -23.29 -12.00
C ALA A 147 -11.34 -22.90 -10.60
N SER A 148 -10.47 -21.90 -10.51
CA SER A 148 -9.83 -21.44 -9.27
C SER A 148 -10.53 -20.24 -8.62
N ASP A 149 -11.52 -19.64 -9.29
CA ASP A 149 -12.30 -18.53 -8.76
C ASP A 149 -13.37 -19.00 -7.75
N ALA A 150 -13.13 -18.72 -6.47
CA ALA A 150 -14.05 -19.07 -5.38
C ALA A 150 -15.37 -18.29 -5.46
N ASP A 151 -15.34 -17.02 -5.88
CA ASP A 151 -16.52 -16.15 -5.90
C ASP A 151 -17.56 -16.60 -6.93
N THR A 152 -17.12 -17.14 -8.09
CA THR A 152 -18.00 -17.81 -9.06
C THR A 152 -18.75 -18.99 -8.41
N LEU A 153 -18.05 -19.80 -7.61
CA LEU A 153 -18.66 -20.96 -6.94
C LEU A 153 -19.66 -20.52 -5.87
N TYR A 154 -19.35 -19.43 -5.15
CA TYR A 154 -20.30 -18.81 -4.23
C TYR A 154 -21.59 -18.37 -4.95
N PHE A 155 -21.48 -17.69 -6.10
CA PHE A 155 -22.67 -17.27 -6.86
C PHE A 155 -23.46 -18.45 -7.42
N LEU A 156 -22.80 -19.50 -7.90
CA LEU A 156 -23.47 -20.75 -8.26
C LEU A 156 -24.21 -21.35 -7.07
N GLY A 157 -23.57 -21.43 -5.90
CA GLY A 157 -24.18 -21.90 -4.65
C GLY A 157 -25.46 -21.13 -4.30
N GLN A 158 -25.41 -19.80 -4.32
CA GLN A 158 -26.58 -18.95 -4.10
C GLN A 158 -27.70 -19.19 -5.12
N LEU A 159 -27.37 -19.25 -6.42
CA LEU A 159 -28.35 -19.41 -7.49
C LEU A 159 -29.03 -20.79 -7.42
N HIS A 160 -28.27 -21.86 -7.14
CA HIS A 160 -28.84 -23.19 -6.93
C HIS A 160 -29.73 -23.23 -5.69
N ALA A 161 -29.33 -22.58 -4.58
CA ALA A 161 -30.16 -22.48 -3.38
C ALA A 161 -31.47 -21.72 -3.66
N GLN A 162 -31.41 -20.61 -4.40
CA GLN A 162 -32.59 -19.86 -4.84
C GLN A 162 -33.52 -20.72 -5.71
N ALA A 163 -32.95 -21.54 -6.60
CA ALA A 163 -33.69 -22.52 -7.41
C ALA A 163 -34.16 -23.76 -6.63
N ARG A 164 -33.92 -23.82 -5.31
CA ARG A 164 -34.20 -24.97 -4.41
C ARG A 164 -33.49 -26.26 -4.81
N ARG A 165 -32.35 -26.17 -5.50
CA ARG A 165 -31.48 -27.28 -5.89
C ARG A 165 -30.38 -27.46 -4.84
N TYR A 166 -30.77 -27.83 -3.61
CA TYR A 166 -29.88 -27.76 -2.45
C TYR A 166 -28.63 -28.63 -2.55
N ASP A 167 -28.70 -29.82 -3.17
CA ASP A 167 -27.51 -30.68 -3.36
C ASP A 167 -26.43 -30.00 -4.20
N GLN A 168 -26.84 -29.30 -5.27
CA GLN A 168 -25.92 -28.54 -6.13
C GLN A 168 -25.38 -27.30 -5.41
N ALA A 169 -26.22 -26.64 -4.61
CA ALA A 169 -25.81 -25.50 -3.79
C ALA A 169 -24.72 -25.90 -2.78
N ILE A 170 -24.95 -27.00 -2.05
CA ILE A 170 -24.00 -27.57 -1.08
C ILE A 170 -22.68 -27.88 -1.78
N ALA A 171 -22.71 -28.62 -2.89
CA ALA A 171 -21.48 -28.97 -3.62
C ALA A 171 -20.69 -27.75 -4.11
N ALA A 172 -21.38 -26.70 -4.57
CA ALA A 172 -20.74 -25.47 -5.01
C ALA A 172 -20.07 -24.72 -3.83
N PHE A 173 -20.77 -24.57 -2.69
CA PHE A 173 -20.19 -23.92 -1.52
C PHE A 173 -19.03 -24.72 -0.91
N GLU A 174 -19.13 -26.05 -0.85
CA GLU A 174 -18.02 -26.90 -0.39
C GLU A 174 -16.78 -26.74 -1.27
N LYS A 175 -16.96 -26.68 -2.59
CA LYS A 175 -15.87 -26.42 -3.52
C LYS A 175 -15.30 -25.01 -3.36
N CYS A 176 -16.16 -24.01 -3.12
CA CYS A 176 -15.74 -22.65 -2.78
C CYS A 176 -14.82 -22.65 -1.56
N LEU A 177 -15.21 -23.31 -0.48
CA LEU A 177 -14.45 -23.39 0.78
C LEU A 177 -13.18 -24.26 0.68
N ALA A 178 -13.14 -25.18 -0.28
CA ALA A 178 -11.93 -25.92 -0.59
C ALA A 178 -10.87 -25.06 -1.30
N LEU A 179 -11.30 -24.03 -2.06
CA LEU A 179 -10.41 -23.07 -2.71
C LEU A 179 -10.06 -21.91 -1.77
N ASP A 180 -11.04 -21.36 -1.06
CA ASP A 180 -10.86 -20.32 -0.06
C ASP A 180 -11.59 -20.70 1.25
N SER A 181 -10.85 -21.32 2.16
CA SER A 181 -11.35 -21.74 3.48
C SER A 181 -11.71 -20.58 4.42
N LEU A 182 -11.42 -19.34 4.01
CA LEU A 182 -11.76 -18.12 4.73
C LEU A 182 -12.99 -17.43 4.12
N HIS A 183 -13.61 -17.97 3.05
CA HIS A 183 -14.75 -17.35 2.39
C HIS A 183 -16.03 -17.39 3.26
N LEU A 184 -16.23 -16.35 4.05
CA LEU A 184 -17.23 -16.26 5.10
C LEU A 184 -18.67 -16.38 4.57
N SER A 185 -18.98 -15.73 3.44
CA SER A 185 -20.32 -15.80 2.85
C SER A 185 -20.68 -17.20 2.34
N ALA A 186 -19.67 -18.02 2.00
CA ALA A 186 -19.88 -19.40 1.54
C ALA A 186 -20.11 -20.34 2.74
N GLU A 187 -19.44 -20.14 3.88
CA GLU A 187 -19.75 -20.86 5.12
C GLU A 187 -21.21 -20.62 5.54
N PHE A 188 -21.65 -19.35 5.54
CA PHE A 188 -23.04 -19.03 5.87
C PHE A 188 -24.03 -19.60 4.84
N GLY A 189 -23.73 -19.48 3.55
CA GLY A 189 -24.53 -20.04 2.46
C GLY A 189 -24.67 -21.56 2.55
N LEU A 190 -23.58 -22.26 2.87
CA LEU A 190 -23.53 -23.71 3.06
C LEU A 190 -24.35 -24.15 4.27
N ALA A 191 -24.18 -23.47 5.41
CA ALA A 191 -24.98 -23.73 6.59
C ALA A 191 -26.48 -23.57 6.31
N ARG A 192 -26.86 -22.51 5.59
CA ARG A 192 -28.26 -22.27 5.21
C ARG A 192 -28.78 -23.33 4.24
N ALA A 193 -27.98 -23.76 3.27
CA ALA A 193 -28.34 -24.82 2.34
C ALA A 193 -28.56 -26.15 3.07
N TYR A 194 -27.69 -26.51 4.03
CA TYR A 194 -27.87 -27.68 4.89
C TYR A 194 -29.13 -27.61 5.75
N GLN A 195 -29.42 -26.44 6.34
CA GLN A 195 -30.64 -26.25 7.12
C GLN A 195 -31.90 -26.43 6.26
N LEU A 196 -31.90 -25.87 5.04
CA LEU A 196 -33.02 -25.97 4.11
C LEU A 196 -33.18 -27.37 3.49
N SER A 197 -32.10 -28.17 3.45
CA SER A 197 -32.14 -29.58 3.02
C SER A 197 -32.45 -30.56 4.16
N GLY A 198 -32.60 -30.08 5.41
CA GLY A 198 -32.96 -30.87 6.59
C GLY A 198 -31.78 -31.52 7.32
N SER A 199 -30.55 -31.05 7.09
CA SER A 199 -29.31 -31.55 7.71
C SER A 199 -28.83 -30.62 8.83
N ASP A 200 -29.61 -30.50 9.91
CA ASP A 200 -29.35 -29.53 11.00
C ASP A 200 -27.98 -29.70 11.67
N ALA A 201 -27.47 -30.93 11.80
CA ALA A 201 -26.16 -31.18 12.40
C ALA A 201 -25.00 -30.59 11.56
N ALA A 202 -25.07 -30.73 10.23
CA ALA A 202 -24.09 -30.14 9.32
C ALA A 202 -24.23 -28.60 9.29
N ALA A 203 -25.46 -28.09 9.29
CA ALA A 203 -25.72 -26.66 9.39
C ALA A 203 -25.10 -26.05 10.65
N ALA A 204 -25.26 -26.69 11.81
CA ALA A 204 -24.67 -26.24 13.07
C ALA A 204 -23.13 -26.22 13.05
N GLN A 205 -22.49 -27.19 12.38
CA GLN A 205 -21.04 -27.23 12.22
C GLN A 205 -20.52 -26.04 11.42
N HIS A 206 -21.15 -25.73 10.29
CA HIS A 206 -20.75 -24.60 9.45
C HIS A 206 -21.10 -23.24 10.07
N LEU A 207 -22.20 -23.13 10.83
CA LEU A 207 -22.45 -21.93 11.65
C LEU A 207 -21.39 -21.74 12.73
N ALA A 208 -20.98 -22.80 13.43
CA ALA A 208 -19.90 -22.69 14.41
C ALA A 208 -18.56 -22.29 13.76
N ARG A 209 -18.30 -22.75 12.52
CA ARG A 209 -17.13 -22.32 11.75
C ARG A 209 -17.24 -20.86 11.30
N PHE A 210 -18.40 -20.44 10.81
CA PHE A 210 -18.71 -19.05 10.49
C PHE A 210 -18.50 -18.15 11.70
N ASP A 211 -19.02 -18.53 12.87
CA ASP A 211 -18.84 -17.81 14.13
C ASP A 211 -17.35 -17.73 14.51
N GLN A 212 -16.61 -18.83 14.37
CA GLN A 212 -15.17 -18.85 14.60
C GLN A 212 -14.43 -17.88 13.68
N LEU A 213 -14.68 -17.93 12.37
CA LEU A 213 -14.01 -17.07 11.37
C LEU A 213 -14.36 -15.60 11.58
N THR A 214 -15.60 -15.32 11.97
CA THR A 214 -16.09 -13.96 12.29
C THR A 214 -15.41 -13.45 13.55
N GLN A 215 -15.38 -14.24 14.63
CA GLN A 215 -14.75 -13.87 15.90
C GLN A 215 -13.22 -13.73 15.78
N SER A 216 -12.60 -14.53 14.92
CA SER A 216 -11.16 -14.43 14.62
C SER A 216 -10.85 -13.43 13.52
N LYS A 217 -11.84 -12.77 12.92
CA LYS A 217 -11.70 -11.70 11.89
C LYS A 217 -10.88 -12.03 10.64
N ILE A 218 -10.57 -13.30 10.43
CA ILE A 218 -9.84 -13.77 9.25
C ILE A 218 -10.79 -14.11 8.08
N GLY A 219 -12.10 -14.00 8.27
CA GLY A 219 -13.10 -14.30 7.24
C GLY A 219 -13.14 -13.23 6.14
N LYS A 220 -13.22 -13.66 4.88
CA LYS A 220 -13.44 -12.81 3.70
C LYS A 220 -14.90 -12.83 3.30
N GLN A 221 -15.52 -11.66 3.29
CA GLN A 221 -16.90 -11.50 2.84
C GLN A 221 -16.92 -11.01 1.40
N ILE A 222 -17.91 -11.49 0.63
CA ILE A 222 -18.27 -10.93 -0.68
C ILE A 222 -19.52 -10.06 -0.54
N SER A 223 -19.53 -8.91 -1.22
CA SER A 223 -20.62 -7.91 -1.20
C SER A 223 -21.17 -7.69 -2.62
N LEU A 224 -22.27 -6.95 -2.72
CA LEU A 224 -22.90 -6.58 -4.00
C LEU A 224 -22.48 -5.20 -4.51
N THR A 225 -21.54 -4.53 -3.85
CA THR A 225 -20.99 -3.25 -4.30
C THR A 225 -19.93 -3.46 -5.38
N TYR A 226 -19.82 -2.52 -6.33
CA TYR A 226 -18.73 -2.52 -7.30
C TYR A 226 -17.38 -2.54 -6.59
N GLY A 227 -16.50 -3.47 -6.96
CA GLY A 227 -15.20 -3.68 -6.28
C GLY A 227 -15.23 -4.78 -5.22
N GLU A 228 -16.40 -5.18 -4.74
CA GLU A 228 -16.56 -6.19 -3.68
C GLU A 228 -17.32 -7.44 -4.12
N GLN A 229 -17.77 -7.46 -5.38
CA GLN A 229 -18.45 -8.58 -6.04
C GLN A 229 -17.47 -9.58 -6.66
N GLY A 230 -16.25 -9.70 -6.12
CA GLY A 230 -15.18 -10.52 -6.67
C GLY A 230 -14.38 -9.87 -7.81
N PRO A 231 -13.20 -10.42 -8.14
CA PRO A 231 -12.18 -9.76 -8.97
C PRO A 231 -12.61 -9.55 -10.43
N TYR A 232 -13.54 -10.37 -10.93
CA TYR A 232 -14.09 -10.23 -12.28
C TYR A 232 -15.19 -9.18 -12.40
N SER A 233 -15.74 -8.65 -11.30
CA SER A 233 -16.80 -7.63 -11.35
C SER A 233 -16.31 -6.22 -11.70
N THR A 234 -15.00 -5.98 -11.61
CA THR A 234 -14.42 -4.64 -11.78
C THR A 234 -14.16 -4.31 -13.25
N ALA A 235 -14.14 -3.02 -13.58
CA ALA A 235 -13.69 -2.56 -14.88
C ALA A 235 -12.17 -2.78 -15.02
N GLU A 236 -11.75 -3.24 -16.20
CA GLU A 236 -10.37 -3.67 -16.45
C GLU A 236 -9.56 -2.58 -17.15
N PRO A 237 -8.44 -2.11 -16.56
CA PRO A 237 -7.52 -1.22 -17.25
C PRO A 237 -6.75 -1.99 -18.32
N VAL A 238 -6.24 -1.28 -19.32
CA VAL A 238 -5.36 -1.84 -20.35
C VAL A 238 -3.98 -1.22 -20.17
N GLY A 239 -2.98 -2.08 -19.91
CA GLY A 239 -1.59 -1.68 -19.66
C GLY A 239 -0.59 -2.71 -20.19
N GLY A 240 0.70 -2.43 -20.05
CA GLY A 240 1.78 -3.37 -20.43
C GLY A 240 1.90 -3.62 -21.94
N ALA A 241 1.41 -2.67 -22.73
CA ALA A 241 1.07 -2.88 -24.12
C ALA A 241 2.10 -2.22 -25.07
N GLU A 242 2.90 -1.31 -24.54
CA GLU A 242 4.00 -0.62 -25.26
C GLU A 242 5.29 -1.44 -25.23
N VAL A 243 6.04 -1.41 -26.32
CA VAL A 243 7.36 -2.04 -26.42
C VAL A 243 8.43 -1.00 -26.08
N ALA A 244 9.48 -1.40 -25.35
CA ALA A 244 10.59 -0.52 -25.05
C ALA A 244 11.19 0.07 -26.34
N PRO A 245 11.38 1.40 -26.44
CA PRO A 245 12.06 2.04 -27.55
C PRO A 245 13.48 1.49 -27.74
N ARG A 246 13.92 1.34 -29.00
CA ARG A 246 15.25 0.77 -29.29
C ARG A 246 16.40 1.77 -29.17
N ASP A 247 16.10 3.07 -29.25
CA ASP A 247 17.10 4.10 -29.14
C ASP A 247 17.58 4.25 -27.69
N PHE A 248 18.88 4.42 -27.50
CA PHE A 248 19.50 4.68 -26.20
C PHE A 248 20.50 5.81 -26.35
N ALA A 249 20.17 6.97 -25.76
CA ALA A 249 20.95 8.20 -25.92
C ALA A 249 21.29 8.85 -24.57
N ILE A 250 21.58 8.02 -23.57
CA ILE A 250 21.87 8.46 -22.20
C ILE A 250 23.37 8.55 -21.95
N ARG A 251 23.77 9.56 -21.19
CA ARG A 251 25.14 9.76 -20.71
C ARG A 251 25.13 10.27 -19.27
N PHE A 252 25.88 9.63 -18.39
CA PHE A 252 26.06 10.16 -17.04
C PHE A 252 27.28 11.07 -16.96
N ALA A 253 27.10 12.24 -16.34
CA ALA A 253 28.18 13.15 -15.98
C ALA A 253 28.54 12.96 -14.51
N ALA A 254 29.73 12.42 -14.25
CA ALA A 254 30.22 12.20 -12.90
C ALA A 254 30.83 13.46 -12.31
N SER A 255 30.49 13.75 -11.05
CA SER A 255 31.08 14.81 -10.25
C SER A 255 31.27 14.34 -8.81
N THR A 256 32.27 14.88 -8.13
CA THR A 256 32.53 14.54 -6.73
C THR A 256 31.92 15.60 -5.82
N LEU A 257 31.19 15.17 -4.79
CA LEU A 257 30.62 16.09 -3.82
C LEU A 257 31.74 16.69 -2.95
N SER A 258 31.91 18.01 -3.04
CA SER A 258 32.98 18.75 -2.35
C SER A 258 32.68 18.84 -0.85
N GLY A 259 33.65 18.49 0.01
CA GLY A 259 33.50 18.53 1.47
C GLY A 259 33.44 17.16 2.15
N GLY A 260 33.23 16.07 1.39
CA GLY A 260 33.22 14.69 1.90
C GLY A 260 34.59 14.04 2.13
N ARG A 261 35.66 14.81 2.40
CA ARG A 261 36.99 14.24 2.66
C ARG A 261 37.09 13.76 4.11
N ILE A 262 36.96 12.44 4.30
CA ILE A 262 37.33 11.75 5.53
C ILE A 262 38.86 11.83 5.70
N ALA A 263 39.33 12.29 6.87
CA ALA A 263 40.76 12.34 7.18
C ALA A 263 41.32 10.91 7.35
N PRO A 264 42.54 10.60 6.85
CA PRO A 264 43.14 9.29 7.07
C PRO A 264 43.61 9.14 8.53
N ARG A 265 43.41 7.96 9.15
CA ARG A 265 44.05 7.63 10.44
C ARG A 265 44.25 6.10 10.68
N PRO A 266 44.87 5.71 11.82
CA PRO A 266 45.93 4.70 11.95
C PRO A 266 45.37 3.25 11.95
N PRO A 267 46.19 2.18 12.05
CA PRO A 267 45.71 0.85 11.67
C PRO A 267 44.56 0.38 12.56
N PRO A 268 43.45 -0.13 11.99
CA PRO A 268 42.23 -0.37 12.74
C PRO A 268 42.32 -1.66 13.55
N GLY A 269 41.66 -1.67 14.71
CA GLY A 269 41.35 -2.89 15.43
C GLY A 269 40.35 -3.77 14.65
N PRO A 270 40.12 -5.01 15.09
CA PRO A 270 39.19 -5.96 14.48
C PRO A 270 37.80 -5.44 14.07
N ARG A 271 37.11 -4.75 14.99
CA ARG A 271 35.77 -4.17 14.79
C ARG A 271 35.81 -3.02 13.79
N ASP A 272 36.82 -2.17 13.91
CA ASP A 272 37.04 -1.01 13.05
C ASP A 272 37.24 -1.42 11.58
N ARG A 273 37.83 -2.59 11.32
CA ARG A 273 37.98 -3.15 9.96
C ARG A 273 36.67 -3.58 9.32
N PHE A 274 35.72 -4.12 10.11
CA PHE A 274 34.40 -4.47 9.60
C PHE A 274 33.56 -3.23 9.31
N LEU A 275 33.57 -2.25 10.22
CA LEU A 275 32.85 -1.01 10.04
C LEU A 275 33.37 -0.24 8.81
N GLN A 276 34.69 -0.25 8.58
CA GLN A 276 35.34 0.25 7.36
C GLN A 276 35.01 -0.55 6.09
N LEU A 277 34.41 -1.73 6.21
CA LEU A 277 33.93 -2.53 5.09
C LEU A 277 32.44 -2.29 4.83
N ALA A 278 31.63 -2.09 5.88
CA ALA A 278 30.17 -2.11 5.81
C ALA A 278 29.55 -0.79 5.33
N GLY A 279 29.83 0.35 5.98
CA GLY A 279 29.32 1.65 5.53
C GLY A 279 29.95 2.05 4.19
N ALA A 280 29.75 3.27 3.65
CA ALA A 280 28.83 4.31 4.09
C ALA A 280 27.49 4.23 3.35
N GLY A 281 26.38 4.41 4.08
CA GLY A 281 25.02 4.53 3.54
C GLY A 281 24.72 5.90 2.92
N ALA A 282 23.50 6.09 2.42
CA ALA A 282 22.98 7.38 1.96
C ALA A 282 21.45 7.39 1.93
N CYS A 283 20.83 8.50 2.30
CA CYS A 283 19.39 8.70 2.20
C CYS A 283 19.05 10.06 1.61
N PHE A 284 18.07 10.09 0.71
CA PHE A 284 17.42 11.33 0.29
C PHE A 284 16.32 11.72 1.27
N ILE A 285 16.20 13.02 1.54
CA ILE A 285 15.22 13.61 2.46
C ILE A 285 14.81 15.00 1.93
N ASP A 286 13.58 15.45 2.17
CA ASP A 286 13.15 16.84 1.96
C ASP A 286 13.01 17.50 3.34
N PHE A 287 14.15 17.86 3.96
CA PHE A 287 14.16 18.10 5.42
C PHE A 287 13.58 19.47 5.80
N ASP A 288 13.56 20.42 4.86
CA ASP A 288 12.98 21.75 5.04
C ASP A 288 11.68 21.97 4.25
N GLY A 289 11.17 20.94 3.57
CA GLY A 289 9.86 20.94 2.91
C GLY A 289 9.80 21.80 1.64
N ASP A 290 10.96 22.11 1.05
CA ASP A 290 11.05 22.93 -0.16
C ASP A 290 10.78 22.14 -1.45
N GLY A 291 10.65 20.82 -1.34
CA GLY A 291 10.34 19.89 -2.42
C GLY A 291 11.55 19.45 -3.25
N ARG A 292 12.77 19.90 -2.91
CA ARG A 292 14.01 19.39 -3.48
C ARG A 292 14.56 18.26 -2.62
N GLN A 293 15.15 17.27 -3.28
CA GLN A 293 15.75 16.15 -2.57
C GLN A 293 17.12 16.58 -2.00
N ASP A 294 17.19 16.71 -0.68
CA ASP A 294 18.41 16.88 0.10
C ASP A 294 19.07 15.53 0.38
N LEU A 295 20.31 15.55 0.84
CA LEU A 295 21.11 14.35 1.00
C LEU A 295 21.67 14.22 2.41
N LEU A 296 21.33 13.12 3.07
CA LEU A 296 21.92 12.69 4.34
C LEU A 296 22.95 11.59 4.09
N LEU A 297 24.18 11.81 4.55
CA LEU A 297 25.27 10.84 4.52
C LEU A 297 25.69 10.46 5.93
N PRO A 298 25.40 9.23 6.40
CA PRO A 298 26.02 8.68 7.60
C PRO A 298 27.54 8.83 7.54
N ALA A 299 28.13 9.34 8.62
CA ALA A 299 29.57 9.55 8.68
C ALA A 299 30.22 8.32 9.32
N GLU A 300 30.89 7.50 8.49
CA GLU A 300 31.60 6.33 8.98
C GLU A 300 32.70 6.70 9.99
N GLN A 301 33.46 7.76 9.68
CA GLN A 301 34.59 8.23 10.49
C GLN A 301 34.77 9.76 10.37
N GLY A 302 34.47 10.48 11.44
CA GLY A 302 34.60 11.93 11.53
C GLY A 302 34.19 12.47 12.91
N PRO A 303 34.34 13.78 13.19
CA PRO A 303 33.85 14.36 14.44
C PRO A 303 32.31 14.47 14.50
N ARG A 304 31.58 13.98 13.50
CA ARG A 304 30.15 14.14 13.31
C ARG A 304 29.50 12.78 13.01
N THR A 305 28.27 12.56 13.43
CA THR A 305 27.46 11.34 13.22
C THR A 305 26.98 11.22 11.77
N ALA A 306 26.62 12.33 11.13
CA ALA A 306 26.21 12.37 9.73
C ALA A 306 26.59 13.72 9.09
N THR A 307 26.49 13.81 7.78
CA THR A 307 26.56 15.07 7.03
C THR A 307 25.25 15.26 6.29
N LEU A 308 24.58 16.39 6.51
CA LEU A 308 23.37 16.78 5.80
C LEU A 308 23.72 17.85 4.77
N TYR A 309 23.36 17.60 3.51
CA TYR A 309 23.57 18.50 2.39
C TYR A 309 22.22 19.04 1.91
N ARG A 310 22.02 20.36 2.03
CA ARG A 310 20.88 21.05 1.42
C ARG A 310 21.08 21.16 -0.09
N ASN A 311 20.06 20.81 -0.86
CA ASN A 311 20.00 20.99 -2.30
C ASN A 311 19.56 22.43 -2.63
N ASN A 312 20.48 23.20 -3.21
CA ASN A 312 20.26 24.59 -3.63
C ASN A 312 19.73 24.71 -5.07
N GLY A 313 19.31 23.59 -5.68
CA GLY A 313 18.82 23.50 -7.04
C GLY A 313 19.93 23.35 -8.10
N GLY A 314 19.57 22.77 -9.24
CA GLY A 314 20.50 22.50 -10.34
C GLY A 314 21.58 21.46 -9.98
N GLY A 315 21.31 20.62 -8.97
CA GLY A 315 22.24 19.62 -8.46
C GLY A 315 23.45 20.21 -7.72
N ARG A 316 23.28 21.36 -7.06
CA ARG A 316 24.31 21.98 -6.22
C ARG A 316 23.93 21.83 -4.75
N PHE A 317 24.89 21.39 -3.95
CA PHE A 317 24.68 21.13 -2.53
C PHE A 317 25.52 22.04 -1.62
N SER A 318 25.01 22.31 -0.42
CA SER A 318 25.73 22.99 0.67
C SER A 318 25.61 22.20 1.97
N ASP A 319 26.70 22.09 2.73
CA ASP A 319 26.68 21.47 4.06
C ASP A 319 25.75 22.28 5.00
N ALA A 320 24.69 21.64 5.47
CA ALA A 320 23.70 22.16 6.42
C ALA A 320 23.81 21.49 7.80
N THR A 321 24.79 20.61 8.02
CA THR A 321 24.89 19.73 9.19
C THR A 321 24.84 20.46 10.52
N ALA A 322 25.66 21.51 10.67
CA ALA A 322 25.72 22.29 11.91
C ALA A 322 24.44 23.12 12.14
N GLN A 323 23.86 23.68 11.07
CA GLN A 323 22.59 24.39 11.14
C GLN A 323 21.48 23.44 11.62
N ALA A 324 21.46 22.24 11.06
CA ALA A 324 20.49 21.20 11.35
C ALA A 324 20.68 20.54 12.73
N GLY A 325 21.79 20.79 13.43
CA GLY A 325 22.07 20.19 14.74
C GLY A 325 22.51 18.73 14.69
N LEU A 326 23.07 18.28 13.56
CA LEU A 326 23.55 16.90 13.33
C LEU A 326 25.08 16.79 13.44
N ASP A 327 25.74 17.76 14.07
CA ASP A 327 27.20 17.85 14.22
C ASP A 327 27.74 17.15 15.48
N SER A 328 26.89 16.41 16.20
CA SER A 328 27.30 15.56 17.33
C SER A 328 28.32 14.51 16.90
N ALA A 329 29.28 14.17 17.78
CA ALA A 329 30.23 13.10 17.49
C ALA A 329 29.59 11.72 17.57
N GLY A 330 29.81 10.90 16.54
CA GLY A 330 29.31 9.53 16.44
C GLY A 330 29.83 8.87 15.17
N GLU A 331 29.70 7.55 15.07
CA GLU A 331 30.02 6.78 13.87
C GLU A 331 28.73 6.12 13.38
N ALA A 332 28.27 6.49 12.18
CA ALA A 332 27.04 5.97 11.58
C ALA A 332 27.32 5.32 10.22
N HIS A 333 26.55 4.27 9.90
CA HIS A 333 26.77 3.43 8.71
C HIS A 333 25.58 3.39 7.77
N GLY A 334 24.36 3.41 8.30
CA GLY A 334 23.12 3.36 7.52
C GLY A 334 22.09 4.36 8.03
N CYS A 335 21.09 4.63 7.22
CA CYS A 335 19.99 5.54 7.54
C CYS A 335 18.66 5.03 6.98
N THR A 336 17.56 5.52 7.54
CA THR A 336 16.22 5.51 6.92
C THR A 336 15.46 6.76 7.38
N ILE A 337 14.53 7.20 6.55
CA ILE A 337 13.79 8.47 6.63
C ILE A 337 12.30 8.17 6.61
N GLY A 338 11.59 8.74 7.58
CA GLY A 338 10.14 8.67 7.67
C GLY A 338 9.64 9.47 8.87
N ASP A 339 8.37 9.87 8.80
CA ASP A 339 7.64 10.62 9.81
C ASP A 339 7.10 9.66 10.89
N TYR A 340 7.84 9.46 11.98
CA TYR A 340 7.48 8.44 12.97
C TYR A 340 6.39 8.90 13.94
N ASP A 341 6.20 10.20 14.11
CA ASP A 341 5.19 10.79 14.99
C ASP A 341 4.01 11.43 14.24
N ASN A 342 3.93 11.18 12.93
CA ASN A 342 2.85 11.60 12.03
C ASN A 342 2.58 13.11 12.05
N ASP A 343 3.61 13.92 12.26
CA ASP A 343 3.52 15.38 12.38
C ASP A 343 3.59 16.15 11.04
N GLY A 344 3.75 15.39 9.95
CA GLY A 344 3.88 15.84 8.57
C GLY A 344 5.32 16.07 8.09
N ARG A 345 6.35 15.75 8.89
CA ARG A 345 7.76 16.02 8.59
C ARG A 345 8.59 14.76 8.67
N ASP A 346 9.64 14.74 7.86
CA ASP A 346 10.55 13.59 7.82
C ASP A 346 11.53 13.64 8.99
N ASP A 347 11.61 12.52 9.72
CA ASP A 347 12.59 12.27 10.77
C ASP A 347 13.72 11.37 10.26
N ILE A 348 14.80 11.30 11.04
CA ILE A 348 16.00 10.54 10.68
C ILE A 348 16.24 9.43 11.69
N VAL A 349 16.37 8.20 11.21
CA VAL A 349 16.94 7.07 11.95
C VAL A 349 18.36 6.80 11.44
N LEU A 350 19.35 6.71 12.34
CA LEU A 350 20.74 6.37 12.02
C LEU A 350 21.19 5.10 12.72
N GLY A 351 21.84 4.22 11.96
CA GLY A 351 22.49 3.03 12.49
C GLY A 351 23.92 3.35 12.92
N LEU A 352 24.21 3.28 14.22
CA LEU A 352 25.50 3.66 14.79
C LEU A 352 26.41 2.44 15.01
N SER A 353 27.72 2.66 15.14
CA SER A 353 28.68 1.60 15.49
C SER A 353 28.31 0.85 16.78
N ASN A 354 27.57 1.47 17.70
CA ASN A 354 27.28 0.97 19.05
C ASN A 354 25.81 1.10 19.45
N GLY A 355 24.89 1.22 18.49
CA GLY A 355 23.48 1.37 18.78
C GLY A 355 22.75 2.06 17.64
N ILE A 356 21.72 2.83 17.97
CA ILE A 356 20.85 3.52 17.03
C ILE A 356 20.61 4.94 17.53
N ALA A 357 20.30 5.86 16.61
CA ALA A 357 19.81 7.18 16.94
C ALA A 357 18.55 7.52 16.15
N LEU A 358 17.58 8.17 16.80
CA LEU A 358 16.38 8.73 16.20
C LEU A 358 16.36 10.24 16.44
N TYR A 359 16.21 11.00 15.36
CA TYR A 359 16.20 12.45 15.35
C TYR A 359 14.88 12.98 14.85
N HIS A 360 14.17 13.72 15.70
CA HIS A 360 12.91 14.37 15.39
C HIS A 360 13.12 15.72 14.68
N ASN A 361 12.33 16.01 13.65
CA ASN A 361 12.36 17.27 12.90
C ASN A 361 11.52 18.37 13.55
N GLU A 362 12.18 19.40 14.09
CA GLU A 362 11.56 20.50 14.86
C GLU A 362 10.85 21.56 14.00
N ALA A 363 10.51 21.26 12.73
CA ALA A 363 9.84 22.15 11.77
C ALA A 363 10.59 23.43 11.37
N ASN A 364 11.80 23.65 11.88
CA ASN A 364 12.61 24.84 11.62
C ASN A 364 13.93 24.51 10.88
N GLY A 365 13.99 23.33 10.26
CA GLY A 365 15.19 22.80 9.60
C GLY A 365 16.27 22.34 10.59
N ARG A 366 15.90 22.05 11.85
CA ARG A 366 16.76 21.45 12.87
C ARG A 366 16.20 20.14 13.36
N PHE A 367 17.10 19.30 13.84
CA PHE A 367 16.81 18.00 14.40
C PHE A 367 17.16 17.93 15.89
N ARG A 368 16.39 17.15 16.63
CA ARG A 368 16.63 16.83 18.05
C ARG A 368 16.76 15.33 18.23
N ASP A 369 17.83 14.87 18.86
CA ASP A 369 17.97 13.47 19.27
C ASP A 369 16.91 13.13 20.33
N VAL A 370 16.01 12.20 19.99
CA VAL A 370 14.93 11.72 20.84
C VAL A 370 15.10 10.25 21.23
N THR A 371 16.23 9.62 20.88
CA THR A 371 16.49 8.18 21.05
C THR A 371 16.20 7.67 22.47
N SER A 372 16.68 8.40 23.48
CA SER A 372 16.45 8.01 24.88
C SER A 372 14.99 8.19 25.32
N ALA A 373 14.29 9.17 24.77
CA ALA A 373 12.88 9.42 25.07
C ALA A 373 11.96 8.38 24.42
N THR A 374 12.33 7.88 23.24
CA THR A 374 11.55 6.88 22.51
C THR A 374 11.73 5.46 23.07
N GLY A 375 12.84 5.20 23.75
CA GLY A 375 13.14 3.90 24.37
C GLY A 375 13.66 2.84 23.39
N ILE A 376 13.83 3.19 22.12
CA ILE A 376 14.45 2.30 21.13
C ILE A 376 15.90 2.01 21.54
N ARG A 377 16.29 0.75 21.43
CA ARG A 377 17.66 0.30 21.64
C ARG A 377 18.01 -0.81 20.66
N PHE A 378 19.29 -0.95 20.37
CA PHE A 378 19.78 -2.09 19.63
C PHE A 378 21.16 -2.47 20.18
N ASP A 379 21.26 -3.69 20.72
CA ASP A 379 22.50 -4.20 21.30
C ASP A 379 23.38 -4.77 20.17
N GLY A 380 24.02 -3.91 19.38
CA GLY A 380 24.85 -4.36 18.26
C GLY A 380 25.19 -3.26 17.26
N VAL A 381 25.57 -3.69 16.06
CA VAL A 381 25.74 -2.85 14.88
C VAL A 381 24.51 -3.04 13.98
N PRO A 382 23.56 -2.09 13.97
CA PRO A 382 22.46 -2.09 13.02
C PRO A 382 22.99 -1.74 11.63
N LEU A 383 22.60 -2.53 10.64
CA LEU A 383 22.94 -2.30 9.23
C LEU A 383 21.68 -1.96 8.43
N GLY A 384 20.68 -2.83 8.47
CA GLY A 384 19.39 -2.57 7.84
C GLY A 384 18.46 -1.86 8.82
N LEU A 385 17.87 -0.77 8.35
CA LEU A 385 16.83 -0.02 9.05
C LEU A 385 15.66 0.11 8.08
N THR A 386 14.49 -0.37 8.50
CA THR A 386 13.29 -0.38 7.66
C THR A 386 12.12 0.12 8.50
N LEU A 387 11.61 1.30 8.15
CA LEU A 387 10.34 1.80 8.67
C LEU A 387 9.18 1.10 7.95
N VAL A 388 8.19 0.63 8.70
CA VAL A 388 7.05 -0.11 8.16
C VAL A 388 5.87 0.04 9.11
N ASP A 389 4.67 0.21 8.58
CA ASP A 389 3.43 0.06 9.35
C ASP A 389 3.02 -1.42 9.26
N PHE A 390 3.48 -2.25 10.21
CA PHE A 390 3.32 -3.72 10.08
C PHE A 390 1.97 -4.22 10.61
N ASP A 391 1.37 -3.49 11.56
CA ASP A 391 0.08 -3.84 12.18
C ASP A 391 -1.08 -2.96 11.70
N HIS A 392 -0.85 -2.08 10.72
CA HIS A 392 -1.86 -1.29 10.01
C HIS A 392 -2.61 -0.31 10.92
N ASP A 393 -1.91 0.27 11.90
CA ASP A 393 -2.48 1.27 12.81
C ASP A 393 -2.22 2.73 12.37
N GLY A 394 -1.45 2.91 11.29
CA GLY A 394 -1.19 4.19 10.64
C GLY A 394 0.06 4.91 11.15
N ASP A 395 0.81 4.37 12.11
CA ASP A 395 2.13 4.88 12.49
C ASP A 395 3.27 4.02 11.93
N LEU A 396 4.51 4.55 11.97
CA LEU A 396 5.68 3.82 11.45
C LEU A 396 6.40 3.09 12.57
N ASP A 397 6.46 1.76 12.45
CA ASP A 397 7.32 0.89 13.25
C ASP A 397 8.72 0.80 12.66
N LEU A 398 9.65 0.25 13.43
CA LEU A 398 11.04 0.11 13.01
C LEU A 398 11.53 -1.33 13.11
N TYR A 399 11.83 -1.93 11.95
CA TYR A 399 12.56 -3.18 11.84
C TYR A 399 14.06 -2.91 11.68
N ILE A 400 14.87 -3.56 12.51
CA ILE A 400 16.33 -3.42 12.54
C ILE A 400 16.96 -4.78 12.27
N SER A 401 17.84 -4.87 11.26
CA SER A 401 18.70 -6.02 11.01
C SER A 401 20.17 -5.67 11.27
N GLY A 402 20.91 -6.56 11.93
CA GLY A 402 22.31 -6.29 12.26
C GLY A 402 23.03 -7.43 12.96
N PHE A 403 24.12 -7.09 13.64
CA PHE A 403 25.06 -8.03 14.26
C PHE A 403 25.42 -7.63 15.69
N THR A 404 25.59 -8.59 16.60
CA THR A 404 25.93 -8.39 18.02
C THR A 404 27.43 -8.58 18.29
N ASN A 405 28.16 -9.38 17.49
CA ASN A 405 29.58 -9.71 17.75
C ASN A 405 30.41 -10.02 16.48
N PHE A 406 31.70 -9.67 16.50
CA PHE A 406 32.70 -9.99 15.45
C PHE A 406 34.03 -10.42 16.10
N SER A 407 34.66 -11.50 15.59
CA SER A 407 36.03 -11.90 15.97
C SER A 407 36.96 -11.84 14.74
N VAL A 408 38.20 -11.39 14.92
CA VAL A 408 39.23 -11.31 13.87
C VAL A 408 40.35 -12.29 14.15
N GLN A 409 40.83 -12.97 13.10
CA GLN A 409 41.88 -13.95 13.22
C GLN A 409 43.22 -13.30 13.61
N PRO A 410 44.10 -14.00 14.36
CA PRO A 410 45.39 -13.47 14.80
C PRO A 410 46.34 -13.02 13.67
N ASN A 411 46.14 -13.51 12.44
CA ASN A 411 46.96 -13.18 11.27
C ASN A 411 46.57 -11.86 10.59
N GLY A 412 45.52 -11.17 11.07
CA GLY A 412 45.05 -9.93 10.48
C GLY A 412 44.32 -10.10 9.15
N GLU A 413 44.03 -11.33 8.71
CA GLU A 413 43.09 -11.56 7.61
C GLU A 413 41.66 -11.39 8.11
N PHE A 414 40.87 -10.64 7.34
CA PHE A 414 39.44 -10.50 7.59
C PHE A 414 38.71 -11.74 7.04
N SER A 415 38.30 -12.63 7.94
CA SER A 415 37.22 -13.58 7.67
C SER A 415 36.03 -13.18 8.55
N PHE A 416 34.86 -12.90 7.96
CA PHE A 416 33.60 -12.86 8.71
C PHE A 416 33.53 -14.10 9.63
N PRO A 417 33.13 -13.95 10.91
CA PRO A 417 33.45 -14.91 11.97
C PRO A 417 33.17 -16.37 11.61
N PHE A 418 34.02 -17.27 12.10
CA PHE A 418 33.63 -18.68 12.30
C PHE A 418 32.49 -18.69 13.34
N ALA A 419 31.29 -19.02 12.86
CA ALA A 419 30.01 -19.00 13.57
C ALA A 419 29.68 -17.63 14.21
N PRO A 420 28.89 -16.75 13.55
CA PRO A 420 28.36 -15.57 14.23
C PRO A 420 27.62 -16.04 15.49
N ALA A 421 27.87 -15.39 16.64
CA ALA A 421 26.89 -15.45 17.71
C ALA A 421 25.59 -14.83 17.15
N PRO A 422 24.42 -15.45 17.36
CA PRO A 422 23.15 -14.89 16.94
C PRO A 422 23.03 -13.41 17.29
N ALA A 423 22.68 -12.62 16.29
CA ALA A 423 22.27 -11.25 16.48
C ALA A 423 20.82 -11.16 16.06
N PRO A 424 19.88 -10.97 17.01
CA PRO A 424 18.49 -10.91 16.66
C PRO A 424 18.26 -9.65 15.82
N SER A 425 17.47 -9.77 14.75
CA SER A 425 16.75 -8.61 14.26
C SER A 425 15.83 -8.12 15.38
N ALA A 426 15.50 -6.82 15.38
CA ALA A 426 14.55 -6.25 16.32
C ALA A 426 13.38 -5.62 15.57
N LEU A 427 12.17 -5.84 16.06
CA LEU A 427 10.99 -5.08 15.65
C LEU A 427 10.56 -4.21 16.82
N TRP A 428 10.62 -2.90 16.62
CA TRP A 428 10.16 -1.89 17.55
C TRP A 428 8.81 -1.39 17.08
N ARG A 429 7.75 -1.78 17.76
CA ARG A 429 6.40 -1.27 17.48
C ARG A 429 6.26 0.13 18.06
N ASN A 430 5.84 1.09 17.26
CA ASN A 430 5.50 2.41 17.76
C ASN A 430 4.22 2.32 18.62
N ASN A 431 4.10 3.23 19.58
CA ASN A 431 2.95 3.26 20.48
C ASN A 431 2.08 4.49 20.22
N GLY A 432 2.30 5.24 19.14
CA GLY A 432 1.62 6.49 18.85
C GLY A 432 1.80 7.60 19.91
N ASN A 433 2.77 7.51 20.81
CA ASN A 433 3.00 8.54 21.85
C ASN A 433 4.47 8.97 21.95
N GLY A 434 5.21 8.74 20.86
CA GLY A 434 6.64 9.00 20.79
C GLY A 434 7.52 7.97 21.50
N THR A 435 6.95 6.83 21.94
CA THR A 435 7.71 5.72 22.53
C THR A 435 7.49 4.43 21.75
N PHE A 436 8.43 3.49 21.87
CA PHE A 436 8.40 2.21 21.17
C PHE A 436 8.46 1.02 22.14
N THR A 437 7.84 -0.09 21.73
CA THR A 437 7.83 -1.37 22.45
C THR A 437 8.54 -2.43 21.62
N ASP A 438 9.45 -3.20 22.24
CA ASP A 438 10.07 -4.36 21.58
C ASP A 438 9.03 -5.47 21.36
N TRP A 439 8.70 -5.71 20.09
CA TRP A 439 7.71 -6.68 19.62
C TRP A 439 8.35 -7.90 18.93
N THR A 440 9.68 -7.98 18.94
CA THR A 440 10.46 -8.95 18.19
C THR A 440 10.05 -10.41 18.44
N ALA A 441 9.70 -10.75 19.69
CA ALA A 441 9.35 -12.10 20.08
C ALA A 441 7.93 -12.48 19.62
N GLN A 442 7.00 -11.54 19.78
CA GLN A 442 5.57 -11.67 19.52
C GLN A 442 5.30 -11.77 18.02
N SER A 443 6.02 -10.98 17.21
CA SER A 443 5.95 -11.01 15.76
C SER A 443 6.69 -12.18 15.11
N GLY A 444 7.40 -13.01 15.89
CA GLY A 444 8.19 -14.12 15.36
C GLY A 444 9.48 -13.69 14.64
N LEU A 445 9.90 -12.43 14.81
CA LEU A 445 11.01 -11.81 14.09
C LEU A 445 12.37 -11.88 14.80
N ARG A 446 12.48 -12.63 15.90
CA ARG A 446 13.79 -12.93 16.53
C ARG A 446 14.82 -13.52 15.56
N GLY A 447 14.34 -14.10 14.46
CA GLY A 447 15.16 -14.82 13.49
C GLY A 447 15.53 -16.22 13.99
N ASP A 448 16.35 -16.89 13.19
CA ASP A 448 16.94 -18.21 13.45
C ASP A 448 18.34 -18.11 14.09
N GLY A 449 18.74 -16.89 14.47
CA GLY A 449 20.07 -16.57 14.96
C GLY A 449 21.13 -16.44 13.88
N GLN A 450 20.75 -16.36 12.60
CA GLN A 450 21.67 -15.98 11.54
C GLN A 450 21.81 -14.45 11.43
N ALA A 451 22.89 -14.06 10.78
CA ALA A 451 23.28 -12.69 10.56
C ALA A 451 22.48 -12.03 9.42
N ALA A 452 21.64 -11.05 9.77
CA ALA A 452 20.88 -10.26 8.79
C ALA A 452 21.61 -8.96 8.41
N ILE A 453 21.63 -8.63 7.12
CA ILE A 453 22.38 -7.48 6.58
C ILE A 453 21.44 -6.32 6.22
N ALA A 454 20.46 -6.58 5.36
CA ALA A 454 19.45 -5.61 4.95
C ALA A 454 18.06 -6.22 5.02
N ALA A 455 17.07 -5.34 5.10
CA ALA A 455 15.66 -5.70 4.97
C ALA A 455 14.96 -4.75 4.01
N LEU A 456 13.95 -5.26 3.33
CA LEU A 456 13.05 -4.50 2.46
C LEU A 456 11.61 -4.87 2.78
N ALA A 457 10.79 -3.84 2.92
CA ALA A 457 9.34 -3.96 3.10
C ALA A 457 8.62 -3.87 1.74
N SER A 458 7.82 -4.87 1.38
CA SER A 458 7.00 -4.89 0.15
C SER A 458 5.89 -5.93 0.28
N ASP A 459 4.77 -5.73 -0.40
CA ASP A 459 3.66 -6.71 -0.44
C ASP A 459 3.88 -7.70 -1.60
N LEU A 460 4.56 -8.82 -1.31
CA LEU A 460 5.02 -9.73 -2.35
C LEU A 460 3.93 -10.66 -2.86
N ASN A 461 2.88 -10.90 -2.06
CA ASN A 461 1.79 -11.80 -2.41
C ASN A 461 0.49 -11.05 -2.81
N ASN A 462 0.53 -9.71 -2.85
CA ASN A 462 -0.60 -8.82 -3.14
C ASN A 462 -1.78 -9.02 -2.18
N ASP A 463 -1.53 -9.48 -0.95
CA ASP A 463 -2.58 -9.66 0.05
C ASP A 463 -2.87 -8.40 0.86
N ARG A 464 -2.18 -7.28 0.57
CA ARG A 464 -2.15 -5.96 1.23
C ARG A 464 -1.39 -5.89 2.54
N ALA A 465 -0.92 -7.00 3.11
CA ALA A 465 -0.01 -6.95 4.25
C ALA A 465 1.42 -6.75 3.75
N ILE A 466 2.19 -5.94 4.47
CA ILE A 466 3.59 -5.70 4.10
C ILE A 466 4.45 -6.86 4.60
N ASP A 467 5.12 -7.55 3.67
CA ASP A 467 6.11 -8.59 3.95
C ASP A 467 7.51 -8.02 4.13
N LEU A 468 8.43 -8.81 4.68
CA LEU A 468 9.85 -8.45 4.77
C LEU A 468 10.72 -9.43 3.97
N VAL A 469 11.61 -8.90 3.13
CA VAL A 469 12.72 -9.64 2.52
C VAL A 469 13.98 -9.35 3.30
N VAL A 470 14.61 -10.38 3.86
CA VAL A 470 15.81 -10.24 4.69
C VAL A 470 17.01 -10.88 3.99
N THR A 471 18.08 -10.11 3.82
CA THR A 471 19.37 -10.56 3.28
C THR A 471 20.33 -10.91 4.42
N GLY A 472 21.42 -11.63 4.13
CA GLY A 472 22.37 -11.99 5.17
C GLY A 472 23.54 -12.87 4.75
N TRP A 473 24.38 -13.20 5.73
CA TRP A 473 25.65 -13.89 5.51
C TRP A 473 25.52 -15.42 5.62
N ARG A 474 26.15 -16.17 4.70
CA ARG A 474 26.13 -17.64 4.62
C ARG A 474 24.74 -18.26 4.54
N GLN A 475 23.77 -17.50 4.06
CA GLN A 475 22.39 -17.92 3.90
C GLN A 475 21.81 -17.45 2.57
N SER A 476 20.68 -18.07 2.19
CA SER A 476 19.77 -17.52 1.19
C SER A 476 19.08 -16.27 1.75
N ALA A 477 18.57 -15.40 0.88
CA ALA A 477 17.58 -14.43 1.33
C ALA A 477 16.34 -15.17 1.84
N ALA A 478 15.68 -14.62 2.86
CA ALA A 478 14.45 -15.15 3.41
C ALA A 478 13.29 -14.18 3.16
N VAL A 479 12.11 -14.72 2.88
CA VAL A 479 10.85 -13.97 2.83
C VAL A 479 10.10 -14.24 4.12
N LEU A 480 9.75 -13.18 4.84
CA LEU A 480 8.95 -13.20 6.06
C LEU A 480 7.57 -12.65 5.69
N THR A 481 6.62 -13.54 5.47
CA THR A 481 5.26 -13.17 5.06
C THR A 481 4.46 -12.72 6.28
N ASN A 482 3.79 -11.57 6.17
CA ASN A 482 2.91 -11.04 7.21
C ASN A 482 1.52 -11.68 7.08
N PRO A 483 1.09 -12.54 8.01
CA PRO A 483 -0.24 -13.14 7.96
C PRO A 483 -1.38 -12.17 8.37
N ARG A 484 -1.08 -10.88 8.56
CA ARG A 484 -1.90 -9.83 9.20
C ARG A 484 -2.09 -10.01 10.69
N GLU A 485 -2.35 -11.24 11.13
CA GLU A 485 -2.47 -11.59 12.54
C GLU A 485 -1.52 -12.72 12.94
N GLY A 486 -0.84 -12.52 14.08
CA GLY A 486 0.13 -13.48 14.61
C GLY A 486 1.53 -13.32 14.02
N PRO A 487 2.42 -14.31 14.23
CA PRO A 487 3.82 -14.16 13.87
C PRO A 487 4.06 -14.28 12.36
N PHE A 488 5.03 -13.52 11.86
CA PHE A 488 5.54 -13.62 10.50
C PHE A 488 5.96 -15.04 10.16
N ARG A 489 5.72 -15.44 8.90
CA ARG A 489 6.05 -16.79 8.40
C ARG A 489 7.28 -16.74 7.51
N ARG A 490 8.37 -17.37 7.95
CA ARG A 490 9.60 -17.47 7.17
C ARG A 490 9.49 -18.51 6.07
N SER A 491 9.92 -18.15 4.86
CA SER A 491 10.07 -19.04 3.71
C SER A 491 11.32 -18.69 2.89
N GLU A 492 11.75 -19.63 2.04
CA GLU A 492 12.79 -19.42 1.02
C GLU A 492 12.23 -19.87 -0.34
N PRO A 493 11.35 -19.06 -0.95
CA PRO A 493 10.49 -19.47 -2.06
C PRO A 493 11.22 -19.45 -3.43
N TRP A 494 12.48 -19.88 -3.48
CA TRP A 494 13.34 -19.82 -4.66
C TRP A 494 13.19 -21.09 -5.51
N ASP A 495 12.97 -20.96 -6.82
CA ASP A 495 12.79 -22.10 -7.75
C ASP A 495 14.08 -22.87 -8.05
N SER A 496 15.21 -22.28 -7.68
CA SER A 496 16.56 -22.74 -7.97
C SER A 496 17.49 -22.37 -6.82
N THR A 497 18.71 -22.91 -6.83
CA THR A 497 19.69 -22.62 -5.77
C THR A 497 19.97 -21.12 -5.70
N PHE A 498 19.59 -20.50 -4.59
CA PHE A 498 19.82 -19.08 -4.34
C PHE A 498 21.33 -18.79 -4.18
N PRO A 499 21.90 -17.78 -4.86
CA PRO A 499 23.29 -17.41 -4.69
C PRO A 499 23.57 -16.91 -3.26
N PRO A 500 24.61 -17.45 -2.59
CA PRO A 500 24.84 -17.15 -1.18
C PRO A 500 25.26 -15.69 -0.95
N ASN A 501 25.14 -15.25 0.31
CA ASN A 501 25.60 -13.93 0.80
C ASN A 501 24.94 -12.73 0.09
N PRO A 502 23.59 -12.67 -0.02
CA PRO A 502 22.93 -11.45 -0.49
C PRO A 502 23.23 -10.28 0.47
N ALA A 503 23.47 -9.10 -0.10
CA ALA A 503 23.77 -7.88 0.64
C ALA A 503 22.65 -6.85 0.48
N GLY A 504 22.57 -6.18 -0.67
CA GLY A 504 21.49 -5.26 -1.00
C GLY A 504 20.30 -5.94 -1.65
N VAL A 505 19.11 -5.35 -1.51
CA VAL A 505 17.86 -5.85 -2.09
C VAL A 505 16.95 -4.69 -2.51
N ILE A 506 16.25 -4.87 -3.62
CA ILE A 506 15.17 -3.98 -4.10
C ILE A 506 14.00 -4.80 -4.63
N ALA A 507 12.81 -4.19 -4.66
CA ALA A 507 11.60 -4.74 -5.24
C ALA A 507 11.08 -3.81 -6.35
N PHE A 508 10.72 -4.39 -7.50
CA PHE A 508 10.06 -3.65 -8.57
C PHE A 508 9.28 -4.60 -9.50
N ASP A 509 8.17 -4.18 -10.08
CA ASP A 509 7.45 -4.92 -11.13
C ASP A 509 8.15 -4.74 -12.50
N PHE A 510 9.27 -5.46 -12.73
CA PHE A 510 10.11 -5.27 -13.92
C PHE A 510 9.47 -5.81 -15.20
N ASN A 511 8.63 -6.84 -15.08
CA ASN A 511 7.96 -7.50 -16.21
C ASN A 511 6.52 -7.02 -16.43
N LYS A 512 6.01 -6.11 -15.57
CA LYS A 512 4.68 -5.50 -15.61
C LYS A 512 3.54 -6.49 -15.38
N ASP A 513 3.77 -7.59 -14.66
CA ASP A 513 2.75 -8.60 -14.35
C ASP A 513 1.92 -8.28 -13.10
N GLY A 514 2.25 -7.20 -12.39
CA GLY A 514 1.56 -6.75 -11.18
C GLY A 514 2.10 -7.33 -9.88
N PHE A 515 3.09 -8.22 -9.93
CA PHE A 515 3.81 -8.70 -8.76
C PHE A 515 5.19 -8.05 -8.67
N MET A 516 5.63 -7.78 -7.45
CA MET A 516 6.95 -7.18 -7.23
C MET A 516 8.03 -8.26 -7.39
N ASP A 517 8.91 -8.09 -8.36
CA ASP A 517 10.11 -8.90 -8.56
C ASP A 517 11.22 -8.42 -7.62
N LEU A 518 12.24 -9.26 -7.38
CA LEU A 518 13.33 -8.94 -6.46
C LEU A 518 14.68 -8.96 -7.17
N ALA A 519 15.52 -7.94 -6.93
CA ALA A 519 16.91 -7.94 -7.35
C ALA A 519 17.86 -7.81 -6.15
N PHE A 520 18.98 -8.52 -6.21
CA PHE A 520 19.94 -8.61 -5.13
C PHE A 520 21.37 -8.34 -5.61
N THR A 521 22.20 -7.79 -4.72
CA THR A 521 23.66 -7.87 -4.84
C THR A 521 24.21 -8.97 -3.93
N HIS A 522 25.36 -9.53 -4.30
CA HIS A 522 25.96 -10.65 -3.58
C HIS A 522 27.43 -10.43 -3.25
N TRP A 523 27.87 -10.87 -2.07
CA TRP A 523 29.29 -10.99 -1.73
C TRP A 523 29.88 -12.29 -2.30
N GLY A 524 30.08 -12.26 -3.62
CA GLY A 524 30.57 -13.36 -4.43
C GLY A 524 29.83 -13.42 -5.77
N GLN A 525 30.17 -14.38 -6.61
CA GLN A 525 29.46 -14.61 -7.87
C GLN A 525 28.00 -15.01 -7.61
N PRO A 526 27.03 -14.51 -8.39
CA PRO A 526 27.18 -13.76 -9.64
C PRO A 526 27.36 -12.23 -9.47
N GLY A 527 27.48 -11.73 -8.25
CA GLY A 527 27.57 -10.30 -7.95
C GLY A 527 26.22 -9.60 -7.95
N VAL A 528 25.35 -9.88 -8.93
CA VAL A 528 23.97 -9.39 -9.05
C VAL A 528 23.05 -10.52 -9.50
N SER A 529 21.83 -10.59 -8.96
CA SER A 529 20.78 -11.50 -9.45
C SER A 529 19.41 -10.81 -9.50
N LEU A 530 18.53 -11.28 -10.39
CA LEU A 530 17.15 -10.82 -10.55
C LEU A 530 16.21 -12.03 -10.50
N TRP A 531 15.07 -11.88 -9.83
CA TRP A 531 14.11 -12.93 -9.54
C TRP A 531 12.69 -12.46 -9.81
N LYS A 532 12.02 -13.10 -10.76
CA LYS A 532 10.64 -12.83 -11.11
C LYS A 532 9.70 -13.45 -10.09
N ASN A 533 8.75 -12.68 -9.56
CA ASN A 533 7.72 -13.18 -8.68
C ASN A 533 6.61 -13.88 -9.49
N ALA A 534 6.51 -15.20 -9.39
CA ALA A 534 5.49 -15.97 -10.10
C ALA A 534 4.23 -16.11 -9.25
N GLY A 535 3.43 -15.04 -9.23
CA GLY A 535 2.08 -15.03 -8.65
C GLY A 535 2.05 -15.07 -7.11
N GLY A 536 3.04 -14.45 -6.45
CA GLY A 536 3.07 -14.29 -4.99
C GLY A 536 3.48 -15.53 -4.19
N THR A 537 3.89 -16.60 -4.86
CA THR A 537 4.13 -17.91 -4.21
C THR A 537 5.55 -18.44 -4.38
N ARG A 538 6.24 -18.06 -5.46
CA ARG A 538 7.59 -18.51 -5.78
C ARG A 538 8.33 -17.45 -6.60
N PHE A 539 9.64 -17.53 -6.58
CA PHE A 539 10.53 -16.65 -7.32
C PHE A 539 11.38 -17.43 -8.32
N GLU A 540 11.37 -16.97 -9.58
CA GLU A 540 12.05 -17.60 -10.71
C GLU A 540 13.25 -16.77 -11.15
N ARG A 541 14.43 -17.39 -11.26
CA ARG A 541 15.64 -16.64 -11.63
C ARG A 541 15.56 -16.09 -13.06
N VAL A 542 15.81 -14.79 -13.22
CA VAL A 542 15.87 -14.10 -14.51
C VAL A 542 17.32 -14.02 -14.98
N ALA A 543 17.55 -14.33 -16.26
CA ALA A 543 18.88 -14.23 -16.86
C ALA A 543 19.21 -12.75 -17.17
N ILE A 544 20.28 -12.26 -16.55
CA ILE A 544 20.81 -10.91 -16.74
C ILE A 544 22.33 -10.96 -16.99
N PRO A 545 22.94 -9.90 -17.55
CA PRO A 545 24.41 -9.79 -17.58
C PRO A 545 24.98 -9.75 -16.15
N GLU A 546 25.91 -10.67 -15.86
CA GLU A 546 26.49 -10.84 -14.51
C GLU A 546 27.91 -10.28 -14.44
N PRO A 547 28.22 -9.38 -13.48
CA PRO A 547 29.54 -8.82 -13.34
C PRO A 547 30.51 -9.78 -12.65
N GLN A 548 31.80 -9.68 -12.98
CA GLN A 548 32.86 -10.46 -12.33
C GLN A 548 33.32 -9.79 -11.02
N TRP A 549 32.38 -9.53 -10.11
CA TRP A 549 32.66 -8.91 -8.82
C TRP A 549 33.04 -9.94 -7.76
N VAL A 550 33.94 -9.53 -6.86
CA VAL A 550 34.17 -10.26 -5.61
C VAL A 550 33.10 -9.91 -4.58
N ARG A 551 32.55 -8.69 -4.64
CA ARG A 551 31.49 -8.19 -3.74
C ARG A 551 30.61 -7.15 -4.45
N GLY A 552 29.30 -7.39 -4.50
CA GLY A 552 28.29 -6.37 -4.83
C GLY A 552 27.75 -5.68 -3.59
N TRP A 553 27.33 -4.41 -3.73
CA TRP A 553 26.89 -3.53 -2.64
C TRP A 553 25.55 -2.87 -2.97
N GLY A 554 25.53 -1.58 -3.30
CA GLY A 554 24.32 -0.83 -3.63
C GLY A 554 23.65 -1.29 -4.93
N ILE A 555 22.32 -1.23 -4.95
CA ILE A 555 21.46 -1.59 -6.07
C ILE A 555 20.20 -0.73 -6.03
N THR A 556 19.72 -0.26 -7.18
CA THR A 556 18.48 0.52 -7.30
C THR A 556 17.74 0.18 -8.60
N ALA A 557 16.41 0.19 -8.52
CA ALA A 557 15.54 0.29 -9.69
C ALA A 557 15.50 1.76 -10.14
N ILE A 558 15.46 2.01 -11.45
CA ILE A 558 15.47 3.36 -12.03
C ILE A 558 14.91 3.34 -13.45
N ASP A 559 14.11 4.32 -13.85
CA ASP A 559 13.76 4.55 -15.27
C ASP A 559 14.82 5.50 -15.86
N ILE A 560 15.87 4.98 -16.51
CA ILE A 560 17.02 5.84 -16.88
C ILE A 560 16.75 6.71 -18.10
N ASP A 561 15.80 6.34 -18.94
CA ASP A 561 15.48 7.06 -20.17
C ASP A 561 14.02 7.48 -20.30
N ASN A 562 13.29 7.45 -19.19
CA ASN A 562 11.88 7.83 -19.06
C ASN A 562 10.97 7.12 -20.08
N ASP A 563 11.34 5.91 -20.51
CA ASP A 563 10.56 5.12 -21.46
C ASP A 563 9.45 4.29 -20.79
N GLY A 564 9.45 4.29 -19.45
CA GLY A 564 8.48 3.60 -18.62
C GLY A 564 8.81 2.13 -18.36
N TRP A 565 9.93 1.61 -18.87
CA TRP A 565 10.48 0.31 -18.51
C TRP A 565 11.57 0.49 -17.48
N ILE A 566 11.38 -0.11 -16.31
CA ILE A 566 12.30 0.10 -15.20
C ILE A 566 13.55 -0.73 -15.39
N ASP A 567 14.69 -0.07 -15.23
CA ASP A 567 16.04 -0.56 -15.38
C ASP A 567 16.67 -0.88 -14.02
N LEU A 568 17.85 -1.49 -14.06
CA LEU A 568 18.58 -1.90 -12.86
C LEU A 568 19.99 -1.31 -12.86
N ALA A 569 20.35 -0.62 -11.79
CA ALA A 569 21.71 -0.13 -11.55
C ALA A 569 22.29 -0.76 -10.28
N ALA A 570 23.57 -1.13 -10.31
CA ALA A 570 24.27 -1.69 -9.16
C ALA A 570 25.75 -1.28 -9.13
N VAL A 571 26.37 -1.32 -7.96
CA VAL A 571 27.81 -1.10 -7.77
C VAL A 571 28.46 -2.25 -7.01
N GLY A 572 29.74 -2.50 -7.32
CA GLY A 572 30.50 -3.56 -6.68
C GLY A 572 32.01 -3.39 -6.82
N GLU A 573 32.75 -4.31 -6.21
CA GLU A 573 34.21 -4.38 -6.21
C GLU A 573 34.69 -5.55 -7.08
N ARG A 574 35.63 -5.27 -7.98
CA ARG A 574 36.26 -6.25 -8.89
C ARG A 574 37.33 -7.09 -8.20
N ASP A 575 37.91 -6.58 -7.12
CA ASP A 575 38.99 -7.24 -6.39
C ASP A 575 38.91 -6.99 -4.89
N ALA A 576 39.74 -7.73 -4.14
CA ALA A 576 39.78 -7.61 -2.69
C ALA A 576 40.33 -6.25 -2.21
N ALA A 577 41.07 -5.52 -3.06
CA ALA A 577 41.62 -4.20 -2.77
C ALA A 577 40.56 -3.09 -2.84
N GLY A 578 39.40 -3.39 -3.43
CA GLY A 578 38.25 -2.49 -3.48
C GLY A 578 38.16 -1.69 -4.76
N SER A 579 38.82 -2.11 -5.86
CA SER A 579 38.60 -1.45 -7.15
C SER A 579 37.12 -1.57 -7.55
N GLY A 580 36.43 -0.44 -7.63
CA GLY A 580 35.00 -0.38 -7.89
C GLY A 580 34.62 -0.39 -9.36
N GLU A 581 33.40 -0.84 -9.64
CA GLU A 581 32.74 -0.76 -10.94
C GLU A 581 31.23 -0.61 -10.75
N MET A 582 30.58 -0.01 -11.75
CA MET A 582 29.13 0.08 -11.84
C MET A 582 28.62 -0.83 -12.95
N LEU A 583 27.42 -1.38 -12.75
CA LEU A 583 26.63 -2.07 -13.76
C LEU A 583 25.33 -1.30 -13.98
N LEU A 584 25.01 -1.00 -15.23
CA LEU A 584 23.71 -0.44 -15.63
C LEU A 584 23.07 -1.34 -16.69
N LEU A 585 21.91 -1.91 -16.33
CA LEU A 585 21.15 -2.85 -17.13
C LEU A 585 19.84 -2.22 -17.59
N ARG A 586 19.71 -2.00 -18.89
CA ARG A 586 18.48 -1.50 -19.50
C ARG A 586 17.48 -2.62 -19.74
N ASN A 587 16.24 -2.45 -19.31
CA ASN A 587 15.13 -3.35 -19.59
C ASN A 587 14.64 -3.18 -21.03
N LEU A 588 14.66 -4.26 -21.81
CA LEU A 588 14.28 -4.21 -23.23
C LEU A 588 12.77 -4.44 -23.47
N GLY A 589 11.99 -4.62 -22.40
CA GLY A 589 10.55 -4.83 -22.45
C GLY A 589 10.10 -6.19 -23.02
N ASP A 590 11.04 -7.08 -23.32
CA ASP A 590 10.80 -8.45 -23.80
C ASP A 590 11.27 -9.52 -22.80
N GLY A 591 11.42 -9.13 -21.53
CA GLY A 591 11.94 -9.97 -20.46
C GLY A 591 13.47 -10.09 -20.43
N ARG A 592 14.19 -9.37 -21.30
CA ARG A 592 15.66 -9.34 -21.31
C ARG A 592 16.19 -7.99 -20.85
N PHE A 593 17.41 -8.03 -20.30
CA PHE A 593 18.18 -6.85 -19.92
C PHE A 593 19.46 -6.75 -20.75
N ALA A 594 19.85 -5.52 -21.11
CA ALA A 594 21.09 -5.22 -21.82
C ALA A 594 22.06 -4.40 -20.94
N ASP A 595 23.32 -4.80 -20.88
CA ASP A 595 24.37 -3.97 -20.26
C ASP A 595 24.63 -2.73 -21.13
N VAL A 596 24.22 -1.56 -20.61
CA VAL A 596 24.41 -0.25 -21.25
C VAL A 596 25.47 0.59 -20.54
N THR A 597 26.22 0.02 -19.59
CA THR A 597 27.23 0.73 -18.78
C THR A 597 28.24 1.50 -19.63
N ALA A 598 28.75 0.88 -20.70
CA ALA A 598 29.68 1.52 -21.62
C ALA A 598 29.01 2.63 -22.43
N ALA A 599 27.80 2.38 -22.94
CA ALA A 599 27.05 3.35 -23.72
C ALA A 599 26.73 4.58 -22.86
N ALA A 600 26.38 4.39 -21.59
CA ALA A 600 26.10 5.45 -20.63
C ALA A 600 27.36 6.21 -20.13
N SER A 601 28.55 5.89 -20.65
CA SER A 601 29.86 6.46 -20.24
C SER A 601 30.30 6.17 -18.80
N LEU A 602 29.68 5.18 -18.16
CA LEU A 602 29.92 4.82 -16.77
C LEU A 602 31.21 3.99 -16.56
N ARG A 603 31.69 3.27 -17.59
CA ARG A 603 32.98 2.52 -17.49
C ARG A 603 34.19 3.41 -17.24
N SER A 604 34.08 4.70 -17.56
CA SER A 604 35.15 5.68 -17.34
C SER A 604 35.15 6.29 -15.93
N VAL A 605 34.06 6.07 -15.17
CA VAL A 605 33.94 6.53 -13.80
C VAL A 605 34.80 5.64 -12.91
N HIS A 606 35.80 6.24 -12.27
CA HIS A 606 36.68 5.52 -11.36
C HIS A 606 36.01 5.47 -10.00
N LEU A 607 35.73 4.26 -9.53
CA LEU A 607 35.20 4.01 -8.20
C LEU A 607 36.26 3.32 -7.34
N ASP A 608 36.38 3.76 -6.08
CA ASP A 608 37.18 3.13 -5.04
C ASP A 608 36.26 2.78 -3.87
N ARG A 609 36.16 1.48 -3.58
CA ARG A 609 35.34 0.90 -2.50
C ARG A 609 33.91 1.47 -2.48
N PRO A 610 33.14 1.33 -3.58
CA PRO A 610 31.76 1.83 -3.65
C PRO A 610 30.85 1.07 -2.69
N ARG A 611 29.79 1.73 -2.21
CA ARG A 611 28.88 1.21 -1.19
C ARG A 611 27.43 1.41 -1.58
N ALA A 612 26.72 2.34 -0.94
CA ALA A 612 25.34 2.62 -1.25
C ALA A 612 25.22 3.24 -2.65
N LEU A 613 24.11 2.92 -3.29
CA LEU A 613 23.67 3.48 -4.56
C LEU A 613 22.22 3.93 -4.33
N ALA A 614 21.94 5.20 -4.55
CA ALA A 614 20.61 5.77 -4.40
C ALA A 614 20.22 6.59 -5.63
N SER A 615 18.93 6.64 -5.93
CA SER A 615 18.36 7.40 -7.06
C SER A 615 17.45 8.55 -6.59
N ALA A 616 17.47 9.65 -7.34
CA ALA A 616 16.61 10.83 -7.16
C ALA A 616 16.70 11.74 -8.39
N ASP A 617 15.70 12.58 -8.67
CA ASP A 617 15.84 13.73 -9.58
C ASP A 617 16.53 14.89 -8.82
N ILE A 618 17.86 14.96 -8.92
CA ILE A 618 18.68 15.80 -8.02
C ILE A 618 18.74 17.24 -8.51
N ASP A 619 18.66 17.47 -9.82
CA ASP A 619 18.66 18.82 -10.39
C ASP A 619 17.30 19.33 -10.86
N GLY A 620 16.25 18.51 -10.74
CA GLY A 620 14.86 18.90 -10.93
C GLY A 620 14.47 18.95 -12.40
N ASP A 621 15.16 18.23 -13.28
CA ASP A 621 14.96 18.27 -14.73
C ASP A 621 14.03 17.16 -15.26
N GLY A 622 13.57 16.27 -14.37
CA GLY A 622 12.58 15.24 -14.66
C GLY A 622 13.16 13.90 -15.11
N ASP A 623 14.48 13.70 -15.07
CA ASP A 623 15.06 12.35 -15.09
C ASP A 623 15.75 11.98 -13.78
N ALA A 624 15.90 10.68 -13.54
CA ALA A 624 16.50 10.19 -12.31
C ALA A 624 18.03 10.18 -12.44
N ASP A 625 18.69 10.81 -11.47
CA ASP A 625 20.13 10.81 -11.23
C ASP A 625 20.53 9.69 -10.25
N LEU A 626 21.85 9.49 -10.09
CA LEU A 626 22.38 8.51 -9.16
C LEU A 626 23.45 9.12 -8.23
N LEU A 627 23.48 8.62 -7.00
CA LEU A 627 24.51 8.90 -6.01
C LEU A 627 25.19 7.60 -5.60
N ILE A 628 26.53 7.60 -5.57
CA ILE A 628 27.35 6.50 -5.07
C ILE A 628 28.19 6.98 -3.89
N THR A 629 28.09 6.30 -2.76
CA THR A 629 29.02 6.51 -1.63
C THR A 629 30.25 5.61 -1.75
N GLN A 630 31.35 6.03 -1.13
CA GLN A 630 32.64 5.35 -1.21
C GLN A 630 33.35 5.35 0.15
N ASN A 631 33.93 4.23 0.54
CA ASN A 631 34.63 4.18 1.84
C ASN A 631 35.93 4.93 1.80
N GLY A 632 36.13 5.81 2.79
CA GLY A 632 37.29 6.70 2.84
C GLY A 632 37.43 7.62 1.62
N GLY A 633 36.37 7.77 0.81
CA GLY A 633 36.33 8.56 -0.40
C GLY A 633 35.15 9.54 -0.37
N ALA A 634 35.18 10.53 -1.27
CA ALA A 634 34.04 11.42 -1.42
C ALA A 634 32.94 10.73 -2.26
N PRO A 635 31.66 11.02 -2.01
CA PRO A 635 30.56 10.53 -2.83
C PRO A 635 30.66 11.02 -4.28
N ILE A 636 30.19 10.19 -5.21
CA ILE A 636 30.10 10.50 -6.64
C ILE A 636 28.63 10.72 -7.00
N LEU A 637 28.35 11.92 -7.50
CA LEU A 637 27.09 12.27 -8.11
C LEU A 637 27.18 12.00 -9.61
N LEU A 638 26.24 11.21 -10.14
CA LEU A 638 26.11 10.88 -11.54
C LEU A 638 24.85 11.55 -12.07
N LYS A 639 25.03 12.66 -12.78
CA LYS A 639 23.92 13.36 -13.41
C LYS A 639 23.50 12.68 -14.69
N ASN A 640 22.23 12.31 -14.82
CA ASN A 640 21.67 11.77 -16.04
C ASN A 640 21.55 12.89 -17.08
N ASN A 641 22.13 12.68 -18.26
CA ASN A 641 21.98 13.60 -19.37
C ASN A 641 21.30 12.87 -20.51
N GLY A 642 20.05 13.26 -20.74
CA GLY A 642 19.25 12.79 -21.86
C GLY A 642 18.10 11.86 -21.47
N GLY A 643 17.88 11.55 -20.19
CA GLY A 643 16.71 10.79 -19.76
C GLY A 643 15.43 11.59 -20.03
N ASN A 644 15.48 12.89 -19.73
CA ASN A 644 14.41 13.86 -20.00
C ASN A 644 14.15 14.17 -21.48
N ARG A 645 14.82 13.48 -22.42
CA ARG A 645 14.40 13.46 -23.84
C ARG A 645 13.02 12.83 -24.02
N ARG A 646 12.65 11.95 -23.09
CA ARG A 646 11.28 11.51 -22.84
C ARG A 646 10.77 12.18 -21.57
N SER A 647 9.47 12.30 -21.46
CA SER A 647 8.86 12.99 -20.32
C SER A 647 8.59 12.03 -19.18
N SER A 648 8.51 12.57 -17.96
CA SER A 648 8.08 11.85 -16.75
C SER A 648 6.95 12.61 -16.04
N VAL A 649 6.33 11.98 -15.06
CA VAL A 649 5.59 12.66 -13.98
C VAL A 649 6.36 12.44 -12.67
N ARG A 650 6.46 13.50 -11.85
CA ARG A 650 7.07 13.42 -10.52
C ARG A 650 5.98 13.42 -9.46
N LEU A 651 5.95 12.40 -8.62
CA LEU A 651 4.84 12.14 -7.69
C LEU A 651 5.38 12.11 -6.26
N ALA A 652 4.84 12.97 -5.41
CA ALA A 652 5.09 12.99 -3.98
C ALA A 652 3.80 12.74 -3.21
N PHE A 653 3.87 11.99 -2.12
CA PHE A 653 2.70 11.47 -1.41
C PHE A 653 2.63 12.00 0.01
N ARG A 654 1.42 12.25 0.52
CA ARG A 654 1.16 12.66 1.90
C ARG A 654 -0.05 11.90 2.44
N GLY A 655 0.19 11.02 3.40
CA GLY A 655 -0.85 10.27 4.10
C GLY A 655 -1.77 11.16 4.95
N LEU A 656 -2.98 10.68 5.17
CA LEU A 656 -4.04 11.27 5.99
C LEU A 656 -4.38 10.38 7.18
N ALA A 657 -4.98 9.22 6.92
CA ALA A 657 -5.28 8.19 7.90
C ALA A 657 -4.14 7.17 7.98
N ASP A 658 -3.46 6.96 6.85
CA ASP A 658 -2.20 6.24 6.77
C ASP A 658 -1.02 7.10 7.25
N ASN A 659 0.12 6.44 7.46
CA ASN A 659 1.38 7.10 7.82
C ASN A 659 1.66 8.29 6.89
N ARG A 660 2.03 9.43 7.45
CA ARG A 660 2.18 10.70 6.70
C ARG A 660 3.22 10.63 5.59
N SER A 661 4.14 9.68 5.70
CA SER A 661 5.18 9.40 4.71
C SER A 661 4.68 8.66 3.46
N GLY A 662 3.49 8.06 3.50
CA GLY A 662 2.94 7.25 2.41
C GLY A 662 3.69 5.94 2.16
N LEU A 663 4.52 5.49 3.11
CA LEU A 663 5.26 4.23 3.00
C LEU A 663 4.32 3.04 2.98
N GLY A 664 4.62 2.04 2.16
CA GLY A 664 3.74 0.88 1.91
C GLY A 664 2.65 1.12 0.85
N SER A 665 2.48 2.36 0.37
CA SER A 665 1.52 2.66 -0.70
C SER A 665 1.91 2.00 -2.02
N LYS A 666 0.91 1.46 -2.72
CA LYS A 666 1.05 0.90 -4.07
C LYS A 666 0.57 1.93 -5.08
N ILE A 667 1.37 2.20 -6.11
CA ILE A 667 1.08 3.23 -7.10
C ILE A 667 1.14 2.61 -8.50
N GLU A 668 0.06 2.74 -9.26
CA GLU A 668 0.03 2.39 -10.67
C GLU A 668 -0.05 3.64 -11.53
N VAL A 669 0.89 3.79 -12.47
CA VAL A 669 0.92 4.91 -13.41
C VAL A 669 0.57 4.41 -14.81
N PHE A 670 -0.51 4.95 -15.37
CA PHE A 670 -0.98 4.66 -16.72
C PHE A 670 -0.76 5.86 -17.64
N ALA A 671 -0.16 5.65 -18.81
CA ALA A 671 0.01 6.68 -19.83
C ALA A 671 -0.08 6.03 -21.22
N GLY A 672 -1.23 6.15 -21.88
CA GLY A 672 -1.53 5.38 -23.08
C GLY A 672 -1.44 3.88 -22.82
N GLY A 673 -0.63 3.17 -23.60
CA GLY A 673 -0.44 1.71 -23.42
C GLY A 673 0.57 1.35 -22.33
N LEU A 674 1.22 2.33 -21.73
CA LEU A 674 2.20 2.14 -20.67
C LEU A 674 1.51 1.94 -19.31
N ARG A 675 2.02 0.99 -18.53
CA ARG A 675 1.68 0.77 -17.12
C ARG A 675 2.96 0.54 -16.32
N GLN A 676 3.07 1.16 -15.16
CA GLN A 676 4.10 0.88 -14.17
C GLN A 676 3.42 0.63 -12.82
N LYS A 677 3.95 -0.30 -12.02
CA LYS A 677 3.54 -0.50 -10.63
C LYS A 677 4.74 -0.23 -9.73
N TRP A 678 4.56 0.68 -8.80
CA TRP A 678 5.52 1.06 -7.78
C TRP A 678 4.97 0.66 -6.41
N GLU A 679 5.86 0.35 -5.49
CA GLU A 679 5.56 0.34 -4.06
C GLU A 679 6.55 1.28 -3.37
N MET A 680 6.12 1.97 -2.31
CA MET A 680 6.98 2.92 -1.59
C MET A 680 7.66 2.26 -0.39
N PRO A 681 8.90 1.75 -0.50
CA PRO A 681 9.64 1.25 0.64
C PRO A 681 10.35 2.39 1.39
N SER A 682 10.65 2.16 2.66
CA SER A 682 11.49 3.03 3.50
C SER A 682 12.98 2.74 3.41
N SER A 683 13.36 1.56 2.90
CA SER A 683 14.74 1.14 2.65
C SER A 683 14.87 0.68 1.21
N SER A 684 16.02 0.93 0.59
CA SER A 684 16.27 0.48 -0.79
C SER A 684 17.74 0.18 -1.00
N GLY A 685 18.04 -0.98 -1.56
CA GLY A 685 19.40 -1.39 -1.86
C GLY A 685 20.18 -1.78 -0.60
N TYR A 686 21.25 -1.04 -0.29
CA TYR A 686 22.20 -1.36 0.78
C TYR A 686 22.49 -0.12 1.64
N LEU A 687 22.13 -0.18 2.93
CA LEU A 687 22.35 0.87 3.95
C LEU A 687 21.74 2.25 3.66
N GLY A 688 20.72 2.32 2.80
CA GLY A 688 20.20 3.60 2.35
C GLY A 688 18.76 3.56 1.87
N GLN A 689 18.35 4.70 1.33
CA GLN A 689 17.00 4.95 0.84
C GLN A 689 17.06 5.90 -0.37
N ASN A 690 16.35 5.54 -1.44
CA ASN A 690 16.12 6.41 -2.59
C ASN A 690 15.25 7.61 -2.22
N ALA A 691 15.15 8.62 -3.09
CA ALA A 691 14.12 9.63 -2.92
C ALA A 691 12.72 8.98 -2.88
N ARG A 692 11.87 9.46 -1.98
CA ARG A 692 10.46 9.02 -1.89
C ARG A 692 9.60 9.57 -3.03
N GLU A 693 10.08 10.60 -3.70
CA GLU A 693 9.45 11.09 -4.92
C GLU A 693 9.62 10.09 -6.05
N VAL A 694 8.50 9.65 -6.61
CA VAL A 694 8.48 8.73 -7.75
C VAL A 694 8.64 9.53 -9.04
N VAL A 695 9.69 9.24 -9.80
CA VAL A 695 9.90 9.75 -11.17
C VAL A 695 9.43 8.66 -12.14
N ALA A 696 8.19 8.73 -12.59
CA ALA A 696 7.62 7.75 -13.51
C ALA A 696 7.71 8.25 -14.95
N GLY A 697 8.52 7.60 -15.79
CA GLY A 697 8.61 7.92 -17.22
C GLY A 697 7.29 7.68 -17.92
N VAL A 698 6.86 8.61 -18.78
CA VAL A 698 5.63 8.50 -19.58
C VAL A 698 5.94 8.53 -21.08
N ASN A 699 7.20 8.24 -21.44
CA ASN A 699 7.68 8.21 -22.81
C ASN A 699 7.41 9.55 -23.54
N GLN A 700 6.49 9.56 -24.50
CA GLN A 700 6.10 10.77 -25.26
C GLN A 700 4.73 11.31 -24.85
N ALA A 701 4.09 10.74 -23.83
CA ALA A 701 2.80 11.20 -23.36
C ALA A 701 2.92 12.56 -22.68
N LYS A 702 1.86 13.36 -22.84
CA LYS A 702 1.76 14.71 -22.26
C LYS A 702 1.24 14.70 -20.82
N GLU A 703 0.73 13.56 -20.37
CA GLU A 703 0.16 13.35 -19.05
C GLU A 703 0.23 11.86 -18.71
N ALA A 704 0.24 11.55 -17.42
CA ALA A 704 -0.25 10.28 -16.93
C ALA A 704 -1.78 10.33 -16.94
N ASP A 705 -2.40 9.42 -17.67
CA ASP A 705 -3.86 9.34 -17.79
C ASP A 705 -4.49 9.06 -16.42
N VAL A 706 -3.89 8.14 -15.67
CA VAL A 706 -4.31 7.74 -14.34
C VAL A 706 -3.06 7.48 -13.49
N VAL A 707 -3.03 8.06 -12.29
CA VAL A 707 -2.19 7.61 -11.19
C VAL A 707 -3.10 7.02 -10.13
N ARG A 708 -3.10 5.70 -10.02
CA ARG A 708 -3.89 4.95 -9.06
C ARG A 708 -3.05 4.65 -7.83
N LEU A 709 -3.61 4.89 -6.66
CA LEU A 709 -3.01 4.60 -5.38
C LEU A 709 -3.88 3.59 -4.64
N LEU A 710 -3.23 2.65 -3.97
CA LEU A 710 -3.80 1.87 -2.88
C LEU A 710 -2.95 2.17 -1.64
N TRP A 711 -3.52 2.95 -0.73
CA TRP A 711 -2.90 3.29 0.55
C TRP A 711 -2.90 2.09 1.51
N PRO A 712 -1.99 2.00 2.50
CA PRO A 712 -1.85 0.84 3.39
C PRO A 712 -3.15 0.42 4.12
N THR A 713 -4.00 1.37 4.51
CA THR A 713 -5.33 1.13 5.12
C THR A 713 -6.34 0.52 4.15
N GLY A 714 -6.04 0.47 2.85
CA GLY A 714 -6.90 -0.08 1.81
C GLY A 714 -7.65 0.97 1.00
N VAL A 715 -7.43 2.27 1.26
CA VAL A 715 -8.06 3.36 0.48
C VAL A 715 -7.54 3.32 -0.96
N VAL A 716 -8.46 3.12 -1.91
CA VAL A 716 -8.18 3.27 -3.35
C VAL A 716 -8.42 4.72 -3.76
N GLN A 717 -7.46 5.33 -4.45
CA GLN A 717 -7.56 6.70 -4.95
C GLN A 717 -7.02 6.78 -6.37
N ASP A 718 -7.81 7.34 -7.28
CA ASP A 718 -7.38 7.56 -8.66
C ASP A 718 -7.28 9.06 -8.94
N GLU A 719 -6.07 9.54 -9.22
CA GLU A 719 -5.81 10.86 -9.78
C GLU A 719 -5.78 10.75 -11.31
N VAL A 720 -6.41 11.69 -12.02
CA VAL A 720 -6.58 11.59 -13.48
C VAL A 720 -5.91 12.76 -14.20
N GLN A 721 -5.29 12.47 -15.35
CA GLN A 721 -4.73 13.46 -16.29
C GLN A 721 -3.64 14.36 -15.68
N LEU A 722 -2.65 13.77 -15.00
CA LEU A 722 -1.55 14.50 -14.38
C LEU A 722 -0.52 14.89 -15.44
N ALA A 723 -0.35 16.20 -15.67
CA ALA A 723 0.56 16.72 -16.68
C ALA A 723 2.00 16.21 -16.50
N SER A 724 2.62 15.79 -17.60
CA SER A 724 4.04 15.40 -17.60
C SER A 724 4.97 16.61 -17.50
N GLY A 725 6.21 16.40 -17.06
CA GLY A 725 7.20 17.45 -16.76
C GLY A 725 6.95 18.20 -15.44
N HIS A 726 5.89 17.86 -14.71
CA HIS A 726 5.50 18.54 -13.47
C HIS A 726 5.64 17.63 -12.26
N ARG A 727 5.81 18.26 -11.11
CA ARG A 727 5.73 17.63 -9.79
C ARG A 727 4.31 17.76 -9.25
N HIS A 728 3.74 16.64 -8.81
CA HIS A 728 2.40 16.54 -8.26
C HIS A 728 2.49 16.03 -6.81
N VAL A 729 1.88 16.77 -5.88
CA VAL A 729 1.74 16.33 -4.49
C VAL A 729 0.35 15.75 -4.32
N ILE A 730 0.28 14.43 -4.14
CA ILE A 730 -0.95 13.68 -3.95
C ILE A 730 -1.17 13.50 -2.45
N ARG A 731 -2.30 13.99 -1.96
CA ARG A 731 -2.73 13.81 -0.58
C ARG A 731 -3.74 12.67 -0.54
N GLU A 732 -3.62 11.79 0.45
CA GLU A 732 -4.63 10.78 0.71
C GLU A 732 -6.00 11.45 0.89
N ILE A 733 -7.00 10.94 0.18
CA ILE A 733 -8.39 11.35 0.35
C ILE A 733 -8.98 10.71 1.60
N ASP A 734 -9.75 11.47 2.36
CA ASP A 734 -10.60 10.87 3.40
C ASP A 734 -11.75 10.14 2.70
N ARG A 735 -11.58 8.83 2.53
CA ARG A 735 -12.57 7.96 1.89
C ARG A 735 -13.42 7.20 2.89
N ARG A 736 -13.35 7.53 4.18
CA ARG A 736 -14.28 6.99 5.16
C ARG A 736 -15.70 7.32 4.70
N GLY A 737 -16.48 6.28 4.42
CA GLY A 737 -17.92 6.43 4.24
C GLY A 737 -18.51 7.10 5.49
N SER A 738 -19.59 7.86 5.34
CA SER A 738 -20.30 8.40 6.51
C SER A 738 -20.64 7.25 7.45
N SER A 739 -20.36 7.38 8.75
CA SER A 739 -20.46 6.29 9.74
C SER A 739 -21.87 6.06 10.31
N CYS A 740 -22.89 6.79 9.86
CA CYS A 740 -24.23 6.71 10.45
C CYS A 740 -25.34 6.64 9.39
N PRO A 741 -26.41 5.87 9.62
CA PRO A 741 -27.64 5.94 8.83
C PRO A 741 -28.28 7.32 8.93
N VAL A 742 -29.03 7.71 7.90
CA VAL A 742 -29.59 9.06 7.79
C VAL A 742 -31.11 9.06 7.68
N VAL A 743 -31.76 10.03 8.32
CA VAL A 743 -33.22 10.24 8.21
C VAL A 743 -33.52 11.42 7.29
N TRP A 744 -34.44 11.19 6.36
CA TRP A 744 -35.01 12.20 5.49
C TRP A 744 -36.50 12.35 5.70
N VAL A 745 -37.01 13.57 5.59
CA VAL A 745 -38.43 13.88 5.81
C VAL A 745 -39.01 14.65 4.64
N TRP A 746 -40.24 14.30 4.26
CA TRP A 746 -40.97 15.05 3.23
C TRP A 746 -41.44 16.41 3.77
N ASN A 747 -40.94 17.48 3.19
CA ASN A 747 -41.28 18.86 3.58
C ASN A 747 -42.42 19.48 2.77
N GLY A 748 -42.98 18.77 1.79
CA GLY A 748 -44.03 19.26 0.89
C GLY A 748 -43.61 19.30 -0.58
N GLU A 749 -42.31 19.41 -0.85
CA GLU A 749 -41.75 19.50 -2.21
C GLU A 749 -40.69 18.43 -2.49
N HIS A 750 -39.82 18.17 -1.52
CA HIS A 750 -38.74 17.18 -1.62
C HIS A 750 -38.48 16.50 -0.26
N TYR A 751 -37.59 15.51 -0.26
CA TYR A 751 -37.07 14.93 0.98
C TYR A 751 -35.90 15.78 1.48
N GLU A 752 -36.03 16.32 2.69
CA GLU A 752 -35.01 17.11 3.38
C GLU A 752 -34.25 16.22 4.37
N PHE A 753 -32.92 16.35 4.42
CA PHE A 753 -32.07 15.69 5.42
C PHE A 753 -32.32 16.28 6.80
N ILE A 754 -32.57 15.43 7.80
CA ILE A 754 -32.80 15.87 9.17
C ILE A 754 -31.56 15.69 10.03
N SER A 755 -31.06 14.46 10.12
CA SER A 755 -29.92 14.11 10.97
C SER A 755 -29.37 12.74 10.57
N ASP A 756 -28.12 12.52 10.94
CA ASP A 756 -27.56 11.19 11.16
C ASP A 756 -28.25 10.57 12.38
N MET A 757 -28.28 9.24 12.45
CA MET A 757 -28.89 8.51 13.56
C MET A 757 -28.05 7.32 14.00
N ILE A 758 -28.33 6.82 15.20
CA ILE A 758 -27.77 5.64 15.87
C ILE A 758 -26.23 5.60 15.90
N GLY A 759 -25.57 6.76 15.86
CA GLY A 759 -24.11 6.85 15.89
C GLY A 759 -23.45 6.22 17.13
N PRO A 760 -23.96 6.43 18.36
CA PRO A 760 -23.45 5.73 19.54
C PRO A 760 -23.88 4.25 19.62
N GLY A 761 -24.74 3.78 18.72
CA GLY A 761 -25.30 2.42 18.70
C GLY A 761 -24.47 1.39 17.94
N ILE A 762 -23.27 1.74 17.48
CA ILE A 762 -22.39 0.84 16.73
C ILE A 762 -22.03 -0.38 17.59
N VAL A 763 -22.28 -1.59 17.08
CA VAL A 763 -21.99 -2.83 17.80
C VAL A 763 -20.62 -3.37 17.39
N GLY A 764 -19.79 -3.72 18.38
CA GLY A 764 -18.52 -4.41 18.12
C GLY A 764 -17.40 -3.52 17.62
N HIS A 765 -17.51 -2.20 17.81
CA HIS A 765 -16.47 -1.23 17.49
C HIS A 765 -15.29 -1.40 18.45
N TRP A 766 -14.09 -1.60 17.92
CA TRP A 766 -12.92 -1.89 18.75
C TRP A 766 -12.36 -0.62 19.38
N VAL A 767 -12.13 -0.68 20.70
CA VAL A 767 -11.56 0.44 21.47
C VAL A 767 -10.24 0.08 22.15
N ALA A 768 -9.96 -1.22 22.31
CA ALA A 768 -8.68 -1.75 22.80
C ALA A 768 -8.49 -3.21 22.35
N PRO A 769 -7.29 -3.81 22.49
CA PRO A 769 -7.09 -5.23 22.23
C PRO A 769 -8.03 -6.13 23.05
N GLY A 770 -8.97 -6.79 22.35
CA GLY A 770 -9.94 -7.70 22.95
C GLY A 770 -11.16 -7.01 23.56
N GLU A 771 -11.28 -5.69 23.41
CA GLU A 771 -12.35 -4.88 23.98
C GLU A 771 -13.08 -4.10 22.89
N THR A 772 -14.42 -4.12 22.97
CA THR A 772 -15.30 -3.33 22.11
C THR A 772 -16.06 -2.30 22.92
N ASN A 773 -16.54 -1.25 22.25
CA ASN A 773 -17.44 -0.29 22.84
C ASN A 773 -18.69 -0.96 23.44
N VAL A 774 -19.34 -0.25 24.35
CA VAL A 774 -20.71 -0.57 24.78
C VAL A 774 -21.64 0.27 23.92
N PRO A 775 -22.47 -0.33 23.04
CA PRO A 775 -23.38 0.43 22.19
C PRO A 775 -24.51 1.06 23.01
N ASP A 776 -24.91 2.29 22.66
CA ASP A 776 -26.21 2.85 23.04
C ASP A 776 -27.26 2.43 22.00
N PRO A 777 -28.10 1.42 22.27
CA PRO A 777 -29.02 0.89 21.28
C PRO A 777 -30.21 1.82 20.99
N THR A 778 -30.33 2.96 21.69
CA THR A 778 -31.48 3.84 21.58
C THR A 778 -31.07 5.29 21.40
N GLU A 779 -31.63 5.94 20.38
CA GLU A 779 -31.42 7.37 20.13
C GLU A 779 -32.77 8.07 19.91
N TYR A 780 -32.88 9.31 20.38
CA TYR A 780 -34.08 10.15 20.26
C TYR A 780 -33.83 11.38 19.40
N LEU A 781 -34.35 11.35 18.17
CA LEU A 781 -34.22 12.48 17.24
C LEU A 781 -35.40 13.45 17.33
N ARG A 782 -35.09 14.76 17.44
CA ARG A 782 -36.09 15.83 17.31
C ARG A 782 -36.34 16.13 15.84
N ILE A 783 -37.61 16.05 15.43
CA ILE A 783 -38.07 16.53 14.12
C ILE A 783 -39.02 17.69 14.36
N GLU A 784 -38.64 18.91 13.95
CA GLU A 784 -39.52 20.07 14.15
C GLU A 784 -40.68 20.02 13.15
N GLY A 785 -41.91 20.26 13.63
CA GLY A 785 -43.12 20.12 12.81
C GLY A 785 -43.13 20.96 11.53
N ARG A 786 -42.38 22.06 11.48
CA ARG A 786 -42.23 22.90 10.28
C ARG A 786 -41.56 22.19 9.09
N HIS A 787 -40.77 21.15 9.34
CA HIS A 787 -40.10 20.36 8.29
C HIS A 787 -40.98 19.21 7.77
N VAL A 788 -42.16 18.99 8.37
CA VAL A 788 -42.98 17.82 8.06
C VAL A 788 -44.29 18.25 7.40
N GLN A 789 -44.53 17.77 6.18
CA GLN A 789 -45.83 17.95 5.52
C GLN A 789 -46.43 16.59 5.13
N PRO A 790 -47.77 16.48 5.05
CA PRO A 790 -48.41 15.27 4.52
C PRO A 790 -48.09 15.06 3.03
N ARG A 791 -47.72 13.84 2.67
CA ARG A 791 -47.67 13.34 1.29
C ARG A 791 -48.78 12.31 1.12
N ASN A 792 -49.78 12.62 0.29
CA ASN A 792 -50.95 11.75 0.08
C ASN A 792 -51.67 11.38 1.39
N GLY A 793 -51.85 12.37 2.29
CA GLY A 793 -52.54 12.17 3.57
C GLY A 793 -51.73 11.42 4.64
N ARG A 794 -50.43 11.16 4.42
CA ARG A 794 -49.53 10.50 5.38
C ARG A 794 -48.26 11.30 5.58
N LEU A 795 -47.70 11.28 6.79
CA LEU A 795 -46.34 11.76 7.01
C LEU A 795 -45.37 10.75 6.39
N SER A 796 -44.30 11.23 5.75
CA SER A 796 -43.36 10.37 5.03
C SER A 796 -41.92 10.61 5.49
N PHE A 797 -41.32 9.54 6.01
CA PHE A 797 -39.94 9.48 6.48
C PHE A 797 -39.19 8.44 5.63
N ARG A 798 -37.91 8.68 5.33
CA ARG A 798 -37.03 7.72 4.66
C ARG A 798 -35.79 7.54 5.52
N PHE A 799 -35.48 6.28 5.79
CA PHE A 799 -34.24 5.85 6.42
C PHE A 799 -33.36 5.37 5.28
N ALA A 800 -32.16 5.91 5.18
CA ALA A 800 -31.19 5.48 4.19
C ALA A 800 -29.93 5.00 4.92
N GLU A 801 -29.55 3.78 4.61
CA GLU A 801 -28.26 3.19 4.94
C GLU A 801 -27.35 3.46 3.75
N VAL A 802 -26.48 4.45 3.89
CA VAL A 802 -25.56 4.89 2.84
C VAL A 802 -24.19 4.22 2.97
N MET A 803 -24.11 3.15 3.77
CA MET A 803 -22.87 2.59 4.34
C MET A 803 -22.61 1.15 3.90
N GLU A 804 -21.40 0.66 4.15
CA GLU A 804 -20.99 -0.76 4.09
C GLU A 804 -21.32 -1.54 5.38
N GLU A 805 -22.11 -0.95 6.28
CA GLU A 805 -22.54 -1.58 7.54
C GLU A 805 -23.94 -2.21 7.39
N LEU A 806 -24.34 -3.00 8.38
CA LEU A 806 -25.68 -3.60 8.47
C LEU A 806 -26.43 -2.96 9.63
N VAL A 807 -27.52 -2.26 9.31
CA VAL A 807 -28.37 -1.61 10.32
C VAL A 807 -29.47 -2.57 10.79
N TYR A 808 -29.43 -2.88 12.08
CA TYR A 808 -30.48 -3.62 12.76
C TYR A 808 -31.44 -2.66 13.48
N LEU A 809 -32.64 -2.48 12.94
CA LEU A 809 -33.71 -1.72 13.59
C LEU A 809 -34.74 -2.67 14.20
N ASP A 810 -34.69 -2.85 15.51
CA ASP A 810 -35.69 -3.64 16.23
C ASP A 810 -37.03 -2.90 16.34
N HIS A 811 -36.98 -1.57 16.54
CA HIS A 811 -38.16 -0.76 16.78
C HIS A 811 -37.97 0.71 16.39
N VAL A 812 -38.90 1.25 15.61
CA VAL A 812 -38.96 2.68 15.26
C VAL A 812 -40.29 3.25 15.73
N ARG A 813 -40.24 4.34 16.52
CA ARG A 813 -41.45 5.01 17.04
C ARG A 813 -41.46 6.49 16.68
N LEU A 814 -42.58 6.96 16.13
CA LEU A 814 -42.87 8.39 16.04
C LEU A 814 -43.71 8.82 17.25
N ALA A 815 -43.22 9.78 18.03
CA ALA A 815 -43.97 10.40 19.12
C ALA A 815 -44.33 11.85 18.74
N ALA A 816 -45.61 12.12 18.51
CA ALA A 816 -46.11 13.48 18.33
C ALA A 816 -46.34 14.11 19.71
N ILE A 817 -45.64 15.21 20.00
CA ILE A 817 -45.75 15.92 21.28
C ILE A 817 -46.57 17.18 21.06
N ASP A 818 -47.75 17.24 21.66
CA ASP A 818 -48.55 18.47 21.71
C ASP A 818 -48.02 19.38 22.82
N HIS A 819 -47.81 20.66 22.50
CA HIS A 819 -47.25 21.65 23.42
C HIS A 819 -47.71 23.07 23.07
N PRO A 820 -47.70 24.02 24.02
CA PRO A 820 -47.98 25.43 23.71
C PRO A 820 -47.01 25.98 22.66
N ALA A 821 -47.49 26.88 21.79
CA ALA A 821 -46.72 27.41 20.67
C ALA A 821 -45.42 28.14 21.06
N ASP A 822 -45.31 28.60 22.30
CA ASP A 822 -44.17 29.31 22.87
C ASP A 822 -43.30 28.43 23.78
N VAL A 823 -43.48 27.11 23.72
CA VAL A 823 -42.62 26.10 24.37
C VAL A 823 -41.84 25.37 23.29
N ASP A 824 -40.53 25.25 23.47
CA ASP A 824 -39.72 24.30 22.73
C ASP A 824 -39.65 22.96 23.45
N VAL A 825 -39.59 21.88 22.68
CA VAL A 825 -39.46 20.52 23.21
C VAL A 825 -38.19 19.89 22.65
N TYR A 826 -37.38 19.31 23.54
CA TYR A 826 -36.17 18.59 23.22
C TYR A 826 -36.20 17.20 23.86
N PRO A 827 -35.68 16.16 23.19
CA PRO A 827 -35.28 14.95 23.90
C PRO A 827 -34.07 15.25 24.80
N ASN A 828 -33.89 14.43 25.83
CA ASN A 828 -32.65 14.38 26.60
C ASN A 828 -31.63 13.55 25.82
N GLU A 829 -31.10 14.13 24.75
CA GLU A 829 -30.19 13.46 23.82
C GLU A 829 -28.82 14.14 23.87
N TYR A 830 -27.76 13.35 23.99
CA TYR A 830 -26.37 13.78 23.86
C TYR A 830 -25.49 12.55 23.58
N PHE A 831 -24.41 12.74 22.84
CA PHE A 831 -23.46 11.65 22.60
C PHE A 831 -22.80 11.23 23.93
N ALA A 832 -22.95 9.95 24.28
CA ALA A 832 -22.26 9.32 25.40
C ALA A 832 -21.49 8.10 24.89
N SER A 833 -20.17 8.13 24.96
CA SER A 833 -19.29 7.03 24.53
C SER A 833 -19.34 5.81 25.45
N ALA A 834 -19.88 5.97 26.66
CA ALA A 834 -20.01 4.93 27.67
C ALA A 834 -21.23 5.18 28.56
N PRO A 835 -21.78 4.14 29.22
CA PRO A 835 -22.89 4.31 30.15
C PRO A 835 -22.50 5.16 31.38
N PRO A 836 -23.46 5.85 32.02
CA PRO A 836 -24.89 5.80 31.74
C PRO A 836 -25.30 6.62 30.52
N PHE A 837 -26.03 5.97 29.62
CA PHE A 837 -26.61 6.59 28.43
C PHE A 837 -27.78 7.52 28.79
N PRO A 838 -28.07 8.52 27.95
CA PRO A 838 -29.21 9.40 28.15
C PRO A 838 -30.53 8.62 28.27
N GLU A 839 -31.20 8.75 29.42
CA GLU A 839 -32.56 8.20 29.55
C GLU A 839 -33.56 9.00 28.71
N PHE A 840 -34.60 8.34 28.20
CA PHE A 840 -35.71 9.04 27.55
C PHE A 840 -36.35 10.03 28.51
N ARG A 841 -36.19 11.31 28.19
CA ARG A 841 -36.86 12.38 28.92
C ARG A 841 -37.21 13.51 27.97
N ILE A 842 -38.42 14.03 28.11
CA ILE A 842 -38.88 15.21 27.38
C ILE A 842 -38.48 16.46 28.18
N ILE A 843 -37.68 17.32 27.56
CA ILE A 843 -37.24 18.61 28.10
C ILE A 843 -38.08 19.70 27.43
N ALA A 844 -39.05 20.23 28.16
CA ALA A 844 -39.77 21.44 27.76
C ALA A 844 -38.96 22.68 28.20
N SER A 845 -38.79 23.64 27.30
CA SER A 845 -38.11 24.91 27.55
C SER A 845 -38.97 26.08 27.08
N ARG A 846 -39.01 27.15 27.86
CA ARG A 846 -39.69 28.40 27.53
C ARG A 846 -38.73 29.55 27.79
N ASN A 847 -38.67 30.52 26.88
CA ASN A 847 -37.81 31.69 27.01
C ASN A 847 -36.31 31.33 27.17
N ALA A 848 -35.81 30.38 26.39
CA ALA A 848 -34.38 30.09 26.33
C ALA A 848 -33.62 31.38 26.00
N ARG A 849 -32.51 31.63 26.71
CA ARG A 849 -31.71 32.85 26.56
C ARG A 849 -30.32 32.47 26.07
N PRO A 850 -29.74 33.20 25.10
CA PRO A 850 -28.35 33.01 24.74
C PRO A 850 -27.42 33.33 25.92
N PRO A 851 -26.21 32.77 25.95
CA PRO A 851 -25.19 33.21 26.90
C PRO A 851 -24.86 34.70 26.66
N ARG A 852 -24.47 35.40 27.73
CA ARG A 852 -24.01 36.80 27.66
C ARG A 852 -22.66 36.93 26.96
N SER A 853 -21.80 35.95 27.18
CA SER A 853 -20.46 35.85 26.60
C SER A 853 -20.13 34.39 26.40
N ALA A 854 -19.29 34.08 25.41
CA ALA A 854 -18.73 32.76 25.25
C ALA A 854 -17.27 32.88 24.83
N ARG A 855 -16.38 32.21 25.55
CA ARG A 855 -14.96 32.11 25.19
C ARG A 855 -14.57 30.66 25.04
N ASP A 856 -13.66 30.38 24.12
CA ASP A 856 -13.02 29.07 24.07
C ASP A 856 -11.85 28.98 25.07
N GLY A 857 -11.21 27.80 25.12
CA GLY A 857 -10.08 27.54 26.02
C GLY A 857 -8.84 28.43 25.79
N GLU A 858 -8.77 29.14 24.67
CA GLU A 858 -7.72 30.14 24.39
C GLU A 858 -8.16 31.58 24.72
N GLY A 859 -9.39 31.76 25.20
CA GLY A 859 -9.97 33.06 25.56
C GLY A 859 -10.57 33.85 24.39
N ARG A 860 -10.61 33.26 23.18
CA ARG A 860 -11.18 33.90 21.97
C ARG A 860 -12.69 34.00 22.10
N ASP A 861 -13.28 35.10 21.64
CA ASP A 861 -14.74 35.28 21.65
C ASP A 861 -15.39 34.41 20.58
N VAL A 862 -16.20 33.46 21.02
CA VAL A 862 -16.94 32.52 20.16
C VAL A 862 -18.45 32.70 20.27
N LEU A 863 -18.91 33.76 20.95
CA LEU A 863 -20.33 34.06 21.08
C LEU A 863 -21.05 34.17 19.73
N PRO A 864 -20.51 34.85 18.69
CA PRO A 864 -21.18 34.97 17.40
C PRO A 864 -21.55 33.62 16.76
N GLN A 865 -20.71 32.60 16.93
CA GLN A 865 -20.91 31.24 16.40
C GLN A 865 -21.96 30.44 17.20
N LEU A 866 -22.25 30.83 18.44
CA LEU A 866 -23.19 30.11 19.30
C LEU A 866 -24.61 30.71 19.31
N LEU A 867 -24.79 31.92 18.76
CA LEU A 867 -26.07 32.63 18.80
C LEU A 867 -27.14 32.06 17.84
N TRP A 868 -26.73 31.42 16.75
CA TRP A 868 -27.62 31.04 15.66
C TRP A 868 -27.41 29.59 15.20
N ARG A 869 -28.50 28.95 14.75
CA ARG A 869 -28.43 27.65 14.06
C ARG A 869 -28.27 27.86 12.56
N ASP A 870 -27.13 28.42 12.16
CA ASP A 870 -26.81 28.76 10.77
C ASP A 870 -25.76 27.82 10.13
N ARG A 871 -25.50 26.68 10.79
CA ARG A 871 -24.48 25.68 10.46
C ARG A 871 -23.04 26.21 10.52
N ARG A 872 -22.80 27.32 11.23
CA ARG A 872 -21.46 27.76 11.62
C ARG A 872 -21.23 27.32 13.06
N TYR A 873 -20.24 26.46 13.25
CA TYR A 873 -19.94 25.87 14.56
C TYR A 873 -18.63 26.41 15.10
N VAL A 874 -18.43 26.24 16.41
CA VAL A 874 -17.09 26.36 17.00
C VAL A 874 -16.33 25.08 16.64
N THR A 875 -15.27 25.21 15.83
CA THR A 875 -14.54 24.06 15.26
C THR A 875 -13.05 24.11 15.52
N ALA A 876 -12.54 25.16 16.17
CA ALA A 876 -11.10 25.35 16.43
C ALA A 876 -10.61 24.52 17.63
N PHE A 877 -10.94 23.23 17.64
CA PHE A 877 -10.39 22.25 18.55
C PHE A 877 -9.06 21.77 17.98
N ASP A 878 -8.05 21.59 18.81
CA ASP A 878 -6.76 21.03 18.41
C ASP A 878 -6.92 19.51 18.24
N PRO A 879 -7.00 18.95 17.01
CA PRO A 879 -6.99 17.51 16.85
C PRO A 879 -5.65 16.96 17.34
N ILE A 880 -5.67 15.74 17.86
CA ILE A 880 -4.44 14.96 18.02
C ILE A 880 -4.30 14.01 16.82
N GLN A 881 -3.19 13.27 16.75
CA GLN A 881 -2.87 12.44 15.59
C GLN A 881 -3.88 11.31 15.32
N PHE A 882 -4.75 10.99 16.28
CA PHE A 882 -5.81 9.98 16.15
C PHE A 882 -7.10 10.65 15.66
N PRO A 883 -7.59 10.33 14.45
CA PRO A 883 -8.84 10.88 13.95
C PRO A 883 -10.01 10.67 14.92
N GLY A 884 -10.86 11.69 15.09
CA GLY A 884 -11.95 11.68 16.07
C GLY A 884 -11.54 12.06 17.50
N PHE A 885 -10.24 12.28 17.76
CA PHE A 885 -9.74 12.76 19.05
C PHE A 885 -9.21 14.20 18.96
N SER A 886 -9.32 14.94 20.06
CA SER A 886 -8.77 16.29 20.21
C SER A 886 -8.14 16.45 21.58
N LYS A 887 -7.27 17.46 21.73
CA LYS A 887 -6.85 17.90 23.06
C LYS A 887 -8.06 18.35 23.86
N MET A 888 -7.98 18.20 25.18
CA MET A 888 -8.99 18.72 26.09
C MET A 888 -9.29 20.20 25.81
N HIS A 889 -10.56 20.50 25.55
CA HIS A 889 -11.06 21.82 25.24
C HIS A 889 -12.30 22.13 26.08
N TYR A 890 -12.60 23.42 26.27
CA TYR A 890 -13.78 23.86 27.01
C TYR A 890 -14.32 25.17 26.44
N LEU A 891 -15.60 25.44 26.73
CA LEU A 891 -16.25 26.72 26.49
C LEU A 891 -16.59 27.36 27.84
N GLU A 892 -16.11 28.58 28.05
CA GLU A 892 -16.52 29.39 29.19
C GLU A 892 -17.74 30.24 28.80
N LEU A 893 -18.90 29.94 29.39
CA LEU A 893 -20.17 30.62 29.11
C LEU A 893 -20.53 31.59 30.24
N GLY A 894 -20.65 32.87 29.91
CA GLY A 894 -21.20 33.88 30.80
C GLY A 894 -22.72 33.77 30.84
N LEU A 895 -23.27 33.53 32.03
CA LEU A 895 -24.72 33.43 32.21
C LEU A 895 -25.41 34.81 32.07
N PRO A 896 -26.68 34.86 31.63
CA PRO A 896 -27.45 36.12 31.62
C PRO A 896 -27.59 36.71 33.03
N GLU A 897 -27.51 38.03 33.17
CA GLU A 897 -27.65 38.76 34.46
C GLU A 897 -28.96 38.45 35.19
N THR A 898 -29.97 38.00 34.46
CA THR A 898 -31.28 37.64 34.97
C THR A 898 -31.36 36.26 35.62
N TYR A 899 -30.31 35.45 35.52
CA TYR A 899 -30.24 34.18 36.22
C TYR A 899 -29.79 34.42 37.67
N MET A 900 -30.70 34.20 38.62
CA MET A 900 -30.47 34.46 40.05
C MET A 900 -30.30 33.16 40.85
N ALA A 901 -31.08 32.12 40.54
CA ALA A 901 -31.03 30.78 41.14
C ALA A 901 -31.96 29.82 40.37
N GLY A 902 -31.78 28.51 40.52
CA GLY A 902 -32.65 27.46 39.95
C GLY A 902 -31.91 26.50 39.01
N PRO A 903 -32.59 25.45 38.49
CA PRO A 903 -31.97 24.47 37.62
C PRO A 903 -31.52 25.12 36.30
N LEU A 904 -30.21 25.05 36.03
CA LEU A 904 -29.61 25.47 34.78
C LEU A 904 -29.72 24.33 33.76
N ARG A 905 -30.18 24.63 32.54
CA ARG A 905 -30.20 23.69 31.42
C ARG A 905 -29.45 24.30 30.25
N LEU A 906 -28.53 23.54 29.69
CA LEU A 906 -27.78 23.93 28.51
C LEU A 906 -28.43 23.27 27.28
N LEU A 907 -28.79 24.07 26.29
CA LEU A 907 -29.36 23.61 25.02
C LEU A 907 -28.33 23.92 23.94
N MET A 908 -27.70 22.90 23.37
CA MET A 908 -26.68 23.03 22.34
C MET A 908 -27.07 22.23 21.10
N HIS A 909 -26.52 22.66 19.96
CA HIS A 909 -26.62 21.97 18.69
C HIS A 909 -25.22 21.95 18.08
N GLY A 910 -24.77 20.78 17.67
CA GLY A 910 -23.44 20.55 17.12
C GLY A 910 -23.35 19.18 16.50
N PHE A 911 -22.19 18.89 15.93
CA PHE A 911 -21.82 17.58 15.41
C PHE A 911 -20.51 17.16 16.09
N ILE A 912 -20.21 15.86 16.04
CA ILE A 912 -18.90 15.32 16.44
C ILE A 912 -18.26 14.69 15.22
N GLU A 913 -16.94 14.69 15.18
CA GLU A 913 -16.18 13.83 14.28
C GLU A 913 -15.97 12.49 15.02
N TYR A 914 -16.50 11.38 14.48
CA TYR A 914 -16.39 10.08 15.14
C TYR A 914 -14.98 9.50 15.03
N PHE A 915 -14.54 8.79 16.07
CA PHE A 915 -13.37 7.93 15.99
C PHE A 915 -13.72 6.62 15.23
N SER A 916 -12.78 6.10 14.45
CA SER A 916 -12.83 4.76 13.84
C SER A 916 -12.24 3.69 14.78
N ALA A 917 -12.47 2.41 14.47
CA ALA A 917 -11.88 1.30 15.23
C ALA A 917 -10.35 1.38 15.22
N THR A 918 -9.77 1.70 14.07
CA THR A 918 -8.32 1.92 13.91
C THR A 918 -7.85 3.06 14.80
N SER A 919 -8.52 4.22 14.76
CA SER A 919 -8.10 5.36 15.60
C SER A 919 -8.29 5.10 17.10
N GLY A 920 -9.31 4.33 17.49
CA GLY A 920 -9.52 3.92 18.88
C GLY A 920 -8.43 2.96 19.35
N PHE A 921 -8.07 1.98 18.53
CA PHE A 921 -6.98 1.05 18.79
C PHE A 921 -5.62 1.77 18.92
N ALA A 922 -5.30 2.65 17.96
CA ALA A 922 -4.10 3.46 17.96
C ALA A 922 -4.04 4.41 19.18
N ALA A 923 -5.16 5.06 19.52
CA ALA A 923 -5.27 5.88 20.73
C ALA A 923 -5.05 5.05 22.01
N ASN A 924 -5.56 3.81 22.07
CA ASN A 924 -5.32 2.91 23.20
C ASN A 924 -3.85 2.50 23.34
N GLN A 925 -3.15 2.20 22.24
CA GLN A 925 -1.69 1.97 22.24
C GLN A 925 -0.95 3.18 22.83
N ALA A 926 -1.42 4.38 22.53
CA ALA A 926 -0.90 5.64 23.08
C ALA A 926 -1.34 5.92 24.53
N ARG A 927 -2.22 5.10 25.10
CA ARG A 927 -2.86 5.27 26.42
C ARG A 927 -3.74 6.51 26.51
N ILE A 928 -4.42 6.84 25.42
CA ILE A 928 -5.42 7.89 25.35
C ILE A 928 -6.79 7.25 25.50
N GLU A 929 -7.56 7.75 26.47
CA GLU A 929 -8.95 7.36 26.69
C GLU A 929 -9.89 8.34 25.97
N PRO A 930 -11.03 7.88 25.41
CA PRO A 930 -12.05 8.72 24.78
C PRO A 930 -12.74 9.73 25.70
#